data_AF-A0A970WM31-F1
#
_entry.id   AF-A0A970WM31-F1
#
_cell.length_a   1.000
_cell.length_b   1.000
_cell.length_c   1.000
_cell.angle_alpha   90.00
_cell.angle_beta   90.00
_cell.angle_gamma   90.00
#
_symmetry.space_group_name_H-M   'P 1'
#
loop_
_entity.id
_entity.type
_entity.pdbx_description
1 polymer ?
#
loop_
_entity_poly.entity_id
_entity_poly.type
_entity_poly.pdbx_seq_one_letter_code
_entity_poly.pdbx_strand_id
1 'polypeptide(L)'
;MSAAPSAAAVGWAICVLLGLATSPSAQEAEPQQPADPAPEAAAPQTLEAPDPAPADPQAAAWRMRLTLPVTAKTDKQVQRFVVTALDQAAAAKQRPVLIFEFHVPPGQSEFGRGSEFGPAYQLAEFLSGPKLAAATTVAFIPATIQGHAVLVAMACDEIVMAPDAEIGVAGADEDTITNTIRFTYEDIAGRKRRIPSGAAMALVDPALELLRVETEYSTEYVTREQLAELKEKKHAVDGSEEILIRAGEPGRFTGREARSHGFISYLGENLRDVARAMNVRPESIQEDPSLGANWVAARVDLVGPITSEEINRAQRMIEDAIRERGVNFVCLWLDTEGGAPAESVRLAVFLASALDASEVRTVAYVPERAGADAALIALACDELVMAPRAVLGGNWAPPLSEEEVRQLSQTVRETLAPAKSRSWSLPAAMIDPDLDVFAYQRLEDVKYVEYFCEQEAAEQTEPEAWQKGEAITTPGKPLSVTGTVAAELWLADHEAEDFTAFKRLYGLENDPSLLEPGWADVLVDALASPPVAIFLLVVGFAALYVELQSPGIGIGGFCAAVCFIIFFWSRFLGGTADWLEVILFLAGVCFLLIEIFVLPGFGIFGLGGGLMVLASIVLASQTFVLPQTTDQLEQLKGSLFILTAAGIGSIVLIVMIQRWLPTLSPAGEAREATRHEALVDYDDLLGSRGVTTTKLTPSGKARFDNRWVDVIADCEALEKNCEVEVVAVRGNRVFVRPVT
;
A
#
# COMPACT_ATOMS: atom_id res chain seq x y z
N MET A 1 62.84 -6.43 22.02
CA MET A 1 62.75 -5.09 21.37
C MET A 1 61.27 -4.78 21.27
N SER A 2 60.65 -4.25 22.35
CA SER A 2 60.28 -2.82 22.57
C SER A 2 59.41 -2.25 21.44
N ALA A 3 58.25 -1.62 21.64
CA ALA A 3 57.68 -0.99 22.83
C ALA A 3 56.15 -0.84 22.67
N ALA A 4 55.48 -0.54 23.79
CA ALA A 4 54.11 -0.02 23.87
C ALA A 4 54.12 1.38 24.52
N PRO A 5 53.09 2.20 24.32
CA PRO A 5 52.63 3.21 25.27
C PRO A 5 51.17 2.92 25.69
N SER A 6 50.52 3.54 26.67
CA SER A 6 50.81 4.20 27.96
C SER A 6 49.44 4.70 28.44
N ALA A 7 49.06 4.48 29.69
CA ALA A 7 47.76 4.84 30.24
C ALA A 7 47.88 5.75 31.47
N ALA A 8 46.73 6.34 31.83
CA ALA A 8 46.31 6.77 33.17
C ALA A 8 46.77 8.17 33.67
N ALA A 9 46.11 8.86 34.62
CA ALA A 9 44.75 8.94 35.20
C ALA A 9 44.85 9.81 36.48
N VAL A 10 43.69 10.24 37.04
CA VAL A 10 43.44 10.59 38.48
C VAL A 10 44.09 11.91 39.00
N GLY A 11 43.55 12.77 39.88
CA GLY A 11 42.43 12.75 40.83
C GLY A 11 42.91 13.12 42.26
N TRP A 12 42.30 14.16 42.87
CA TRP A 12 42.19 14.51 44.31
C TRP A 12 43.42 14.88 45.19
N ALA A 13 43.34 16.04 45.88
CA ALA A 13 43.87 16.33 47.25
C ALA A 13 43.39 17.73 47.73
N ILE A 14 42.55 17.92 48.77
CA ILE A 14 42.75 17.95 50.25
C ILE A 14 42.92 19.37 50.87
N CYS A 15 41.86 19.78 51.58
CA CYS A 15 41.68 20.34 52.93
C CYS A 15 42.52 21.48 53.58
N VAL A 16 41.74 22.23 54.40
CA VAL A 16 41.99 22.83 55.74
C VAL A 16 42.17 24.36 55.78
N LEU A 17 41.23 25.07 56.41
CA LEU A 17 41.41 25.78 57.70
C LEU A 17 40.10 26.47 58.17
N LEU A 18 39.60 26.04 59.34
CA LEU A 18 38.96 26.80 60.44
C LEU A 18 37.81 27.79 60.10
N GLY A 19 36.63 27.80 60.72
CA GLY A 19 36.12 27.16 61.93
C GLY A 19 34.88 27.95 62.44
N LEU A 20 33.94 27.23 63.03
CA LEU A 20 32.96 27.64 64.06
C LEU A 20 31.81 28.64 63.71
N ALA A 21 30.62 28.04 63.65
CA ALA A 21 29.34 28.40 64.28
C ALA A 21 29.04 29.86 64.68
N THR A 22 27.89 30.39 64.20
CA THR A 22 26.72 30.84 65.00
C THR A 22 25.61 31.41 64.09
N SER A 23 24.39 30.89 64.19
CA SER A 23 23.11 31.58 63.89
C SER A 23 22.84 32.67 64.96
N PRO A 24 22.00 33.75 64.80
CA PRO A 24 20.63 33.71 64.23
C PRO A 24 20.06 35.02 63.58
N SER A 25 18.77 34.93 63.18
CA SER A 25 17.69 35.94 63.18
C SER A 25 17.72 37.21 62.30
N ALA A 26 16.76 37.21 61.35
CA ALA A 26 15.75 38.22 61.01
C ALA A 26 15.94 39.71 61.37
N GLN A 27 15.75 40.57 60.37
CA GLN A 27 15.18 41.91 60.52
C GLN A 27 14.45 42.35 59.24
N GLU A 28 13.17 42.65 59.37
CA GLU A 28 12.31 43.35 58.41
C GLU A 28 12.65 44.84 58.33
N ALA A 29 12.50 45.44 57.14
CA ALA A 29 12.20 46.86 56.95
C ALA A 29 11.54 47.09 55.57
N GLU A 30 10.26 47.51 55.56
CA GLU A 30 9.52 48.12 54.45
C GLU A 30 9.96 49.59 54.21
N PRO A 31 9.30 50.40 53.35
CA PRO A 31 9.12 50.31 51.89
C PRO A 31 9.64 51.60 51.19
N GLN A 32 9.92 51.54 49.88
CA GLN A 32 10.12 52.74 49.04
C GLN A 32 9.35 52.64 47.72
N GLN A 33 8.48 53.61 47.48
CA GLN A 33 7.91 54.03 46.18
C GLN A 33 8.46 55.44 45.86
N PRO A 34 8.33 56.00 44.64
CA PRO A 34 8.03 55.41 43.32
C PRO A 34 8.95 55.95 42.19
N ALA A 35 8.87 55.39 40.99
CA ALA A 35 9.15 56.11 39.73
C ALA A 35 8.35 55.48 38.57
N ASP A 36 7.48 56.28 37.96
CA ASP A 36 6.68 55.94 36.77
C ASP A 36 7.54 55.69 35.53
N PRO A 37 7.05 54.86 34.59
CA PRO A 37 7.21 55.19 33.19
C PRO A 37 5.91 55.04 32.36
N ALA A 38 5.61 56.14 31.65
CA ALA A 38 5.11 56.29 30.27
C ALA A 38 3.75 55.66 29.83
N PRO A 39 3.00 56.35 28.94
CA PRO A 39 1.58 56.10 28.71
C PRO A 39 1.32 54.89 27.80
N GLU A 40 0.31 54.13 28.22
CA GLU A 40 -0.26 52.93 27.62
C GLU A 40 -0.90 53.23 26.24
N ALA A 41 -0.47 52.52 25.21
CA ALA A 41 -1.11 52.52 23.90
C ALA A 41 -2.42 51.73 23.98
N ALA A 42 -3.51 52.33 23.49
CA ALA A 42 -4.85 51.79 23.55
C ALA A 42 -4.95 50.37 22.96
N ALA A 43 -5.54 49.45 23.72
CA ALA A 43 -5.87 48.10 23.31
C ALA A 43 -6.88 48.10 22.14
N PRO A 44 -6.74 47.23 21.14
CA PRO A 44 -7.79 46.98 20.16
C PRO A 44 -8.99 46.36 20.88
N GLN A 45 -10.17 46.95 20.71
CA GLN A 45 -11.42 46.41 21.22
C GLN A 45 -11.73 45.09 20.51
N THR A 46 -11.64 43.99 21.25
CA THR A 46 -12.09 42.67 20.86
C THR A 46 -13.61 42.71 20.67
N LEU A 47 -14.10 42.44 19.46
CA LEU A 47 -15.48 42.04 19.26
C LEU A 47 -15.63 40.63 19.84
N GLU A 48 -16.24 40.51 21.01
CA GLU A 48 -16.60 39.21 21.61
C GLU A 48 -17.53 38.46 20.66
N ALA A 49 -17.07 37.31 20.16
CA ALA A 49 -17.95 36.31 19.58
C ALA A 49 -18.90 35.79 20.67
N PRO A 50 -20.18 35.51 20.36
CA PRO A 50 -21.06 34.91 21.35
C PRO A 50 -20.51 33.54 21.77
N ASP A 51 -20.40 33.31 23.08
CA ASP A 51 -20.09 32.01 23.68
C ASP A 51 -20.88 30.90 22.97
N PRO A 52 -20.23 29.86 22.42
CA PRO A 52 -20.96 28.68 21.97
C PRO A 52 -21.66 28.07 23.17
N ALA A 53 -22.98 27.98 23.09
CA ALA A 53 -23.81 27.35 24.12
C ALA A 53 -23.31 25.92 24.42
N PRO A 54 -23.43 25.43 25.66
CA PRO A 54 -23.03 24.06 26.00
C PRO A 54 -23.68 23.04 25.07
N ALA A 55 -22.91 22.02 24.65
CA ALA A 55 -23.35 20.87 23.84
C ALA A 55 -24.74 20.39 24.22
N ASP A 56 -25.66 20.34 23.24
CA ASP A 56 -26.99 19.77 23.45
C ASP A 56 -26.85 18.26 23.64
N PRO A 57 -27.10 17.70 24.84
CA PRO A 57 -26.91 16.28 25.10
C PRO A 57 -27.88 15.36 24.33
N GLN A 58 -28.79 15.92 23.52
CA GLN A 58 -29.87 15.20 22.84
C GLN A 58 -29.74 15.13 21.30
N ALA A 59 -28.71 15.71 20.69
CA ALA A 59 -28.47 15.55 19.25
C ALA A 59 -27.70 14.26 18.97
N ALA A 60 -28.21 13.43 18.06
CA ALA A 60 -27.47 12.29 17.53
C ALA A 60 -27.00 12.63 16.13
N ALA A 61 -25.71 12.40 15.86
CA ALA A 61 -25.10 12.73 14.59
C ALA A 61 -24.75 11.45 13.84
N TRP A 62 -24.97 11.48 12.54
CA TRP A 62 -24.52 10.42 11.64
C TRP A 62 -23.70 11.02 10.51
N ARG A 63 -22.60 10.36 10.15
CA ARG A 63 -21.76 10.72 9.01
C ARG A 63 -21.91 9.70 7.89
N MET A 64 -22.03 10.19 6.67
CA MET A 64 -21.84 9.39 5.47
C MET A 64 -20.82 10.09 4.57
N ARG A 65 -19.83 9.33 4.13
CA ARG A 65 -18.89 9.75 3.10
C ARG A 65 -19.58 9.65 1.73
N LEU A 66 -19.81 10.79 1.11
CA LEU A 66 -20.39 10.93 -0.21
C LEU A 66 -19.26 11.00 -1.24
N THR A 67 -18.88 9.85 -1.79
CA THR A 67 -17.84 9.72 -2.82
C THR A 67 -18.32 10.35 -4.13
N LEU A 68 -17.52 11.25 -4.69
CA LEU A 68 -17.77 11.92 -5.97
C LEU A 68 -17.17 11.11 -7.14
N PRO A 69 -17.78 11.15 -8.34
CA PRO A 69 -18.93 11.96 -8.75
C PRO A 69 -20.30 11.45 -8.24
N VAL A 70 -21.30 12.34 -8.20
CA VAL A 70 -22.68 11.96 -7.86
C VAL A 70 -23.32 11.18 -8.99
N THR A 71 -23.71 9.94 -8.71
CA THR A 71 -24.37 9.02 -9.66
C THR A 71 -25.72 8.54 -9.13
N ALA A 72 -26.46 7.79 -9.95
CA ALA A 72 -27.69 7.11 -9.50
C ALA A 72 -27.44 6.08 -8.37
N LYS A 73 -26.21 5.57 -8.20
CA LYS A 73 -25.85 4.70 -7.06
C LYS A 73 -25.74 5.53 -5.78
N THR A 74 -25.04 6.67 -5.87
CA THR A 74 -24.85 7.62 -4.77
C THR A 74 -26.20 8.09 -4.22
N ASP A 75 -27.13 8.49 -5.09
CA ASP A 75 -28.49 8.91 -4.69
C ASP A 75 -29.20 7.84 -3.84
N LYS A 76 -29.19 6.58 -4.27
CA LYS A 76 -29.81 5.48 -3.53
C LYS A 76 -29.13 5.21 -2.19
N GLN A 77 -27.80 5.33 -2.10
CA GLN A 77 -27.07 5.18 -0.84
C GLN A 77 -27.47 6.28 0.14
N VAL A 78 -27.48 7.54 -0.32
CA VAL A 78 -27.84 8.68 0.53
C VAL A 78 -29.28 8.55 1.04
N GLN A 79 -30.22 8.17 0.19
CA GLN A 79 -31.60 7.98 0.62
C GLN A 79 -31.73 6.89 1.70
N ARG A 80 -30.99 5.78 1.59
CA ARG A 80 -30.99 4.71 2.62
C ARG A 80 -30.36 5.18 3.92
N PHE A 81 -29.21 5.86 3.85
CA PHE A 81 -28.55 6.49 4.99
C PHE A 81 -29.52 7.39 5.75
N VAL A 82 -30.14 8.33 5.05
CA VAL A 82 -31.07 9.29 5.64
C VAL A 82 -32.24 8.56 6.31
N VAL A 83 -32.90 7.63 5.62
CA VAL A 83 -34.05 6.91 6.19
C VAL A 83 -33.64 6.14 7.45
N THR A 84 -32.51 5.44 7.41
CA THR A 84 -32.02 4.62 8.55
C THR A 84 -31.66 5.50 9.75
N ALA A 85 -30.93 6.59 9.52
CA ALA A 85 -30.53 7.52 10.57
C ALA A 85 -31.75 8.22 11.21
N LEU A 86 -32.74 8.62 10.40
CA LEU A 86 -33.99 9.20 10.91
C LEU A 86 -34.78 8.19 11.78
N ASP A 87 -34.87 6.93 11.36
CA ASP A 87 -35.56 5.89 12.12
C ASP A 87 -34.88 5.61 13.46
N GLN A 88 -33.55 5.53 13.48
CA GLN A 88 -32.75 5.37 14.70
C GLN A 88 -32.91 6.58 15.65
N ALA A 89 -32.83 7.80 15.12
CA ALA A 89 -33.04 9.03 15.88
C ALA A 89 -34.45 9.10 16.49
N ALA A 90 -35.47 8.72 15.70
CA ALA A 90 -36.85 8.68 16.15
C ALA A 90 -37.06 7.67 17.29
N ALA A 91 -36.44 6.49 17.20
CA ALA A 91 -36.47 5.47 18.25
C ALA A 91 -35.81 5.97 19.55
N ALA A 92 -34.69 6.69 19.43
CA ALA A 92 -33.97 7.29 20.56
C ALA A 92 -34.57 8.61 21.07
N LYS A 93 -35.58 9.16 20.38
CA LYS A 93 -36.18 10.50 20.62
C LYS A 93 -35.14 11.63 20.59
N GLN A 94 -34.17 11.52 19.69
CA GLN A 94 -33.10 12.50 19.49
C GLN A 94 -33.34 13.29 18.22
N ARG A 95 -32.81 14.51 18.15
CA ARG A 95 -32.86 15.31 16.92
C ARG A 95 -31.66 14.93 16.05
N PRO A 96 -31.86 14.43 14.81
CA PRO A 96 -30.76 13.95 13.99
C PRO A 96 -29.97 15.09 13.34
N VAL A 97 -28.65 14.98 13.38
CA VAL A 97 -27.70 15.74 12.56
C VAL A 97 -27.12 14.79 11.51
N LEU A 98 -27.32 15.10 10.24
CA LEU A 98 -26.89 14.25 9.12
C LEU A 98 -25.75 14.93 8.39
N ILE A 99 -24.55 14.39 8.52
CA ILE A 99 -23.31 14.94 7.97
C ILE A 99 -22.99 14.20 6.66
N PHE A 100 -22.95 14.94 5.57
CA PHE A 100 -22.54 14.48 4.24
C PHE A 100 -21.13 14.98 3.98
N GLU A 101 -20.13 14.10 4.14
CA GLU A 101 -18.74 14.40 3.83
C GLU A 101 -18.48 14.22 2.33
N PHE A 102 -18.26 15.32 1.61
CA PHE A 102 -17.95 15.29 0.18
C PHE A 102 -16.52 14.81 0.00
N HIS A 103 -16.37 13.58 -0.50
CA HIS A 103 -15.08 12.94 -0.67
C HIS A 103 -14.70 12.87 -2.15
N VAL A 104 -13.57 13.50 -2.49
CA VAL A 104 -12.93 13.36 -3.80
C VAL A 104 -11.90 12.23 -3.69
N PRO A 105 -12.05 11.12 -4.44
CA PRO A 105 -11.09 10.03 -4.41
C PRO A 105 -9.64 10.48 -4.69
N PRO A 106 -8.64 9.92 -3.98
CA PRO A 106 -7.25 10.26 -4.22
C PRO A 106 -6.84 9.96 -5.67
N GLY A 107 -6.15 10.92 -6.30
CA GLY A 107 -5.70 10.82 -7.70
C GLY A 107 -6.69 11.38 -8.73
N GLN A 108 -7.89 11.81 -8.33
CA GLN A 108 -8.83 12.50 -9.21
C GLN A 108 -8.58 14.02 -9.20
N SER A 109 -8.11 14.58 -10.32
CA SER A 109 -7.89 16.03 -10.46
C SER A 109 -9.14 16.83 -10.82
N GLU A 110 -10.29 16.17 -10.91
CA GLU A 110 -11.52 16.80 -11.41
C GLU A 110 -12.51 17.21 -10.31
N PHE A 111 -12.17 16.98 -9.02
CA PHE A 111 -12.89 17.56 -7.89
C PHE A 111 -14.41 17.33 -7.92
N GLY A 112 -14.87 16.19 -8.44
CA GLY A 112 -16.28 15.85 -8.57
C GLY A 112 -16.97 16.20 -9.89
N ARG A 113 -16.25 16.69 -10.92
CA ARG A 113 -16.75 16.66 -12.30
C ARG A 113 -17.11 15.23 -12.73
N GLY A 114 -18.04 15.15 -13.67
CA GLY A 114 -18.72 13.91 -14.04
C GLY A 114 -19.92 13.58 -13.14
N SER A 115 -20.29 14.47 -12.22
CA SER A 115 -21.53 14.34 -11.45
C SER A 115 -22.73 14.56 -12.36
N GLU A 116 -23.59 13.55 -12.50
CA GLU A 116 -24.73 13.63 -13.41
C GLU A 116 -25.80 14.60 -12.88
N PHE A 117 -26.27 15.53 -13.71
CA PHE A 117 -27.30 16.51 -13.31
C PHE A 117 -28.56 15.86 -12.73
N GLY A 118 -29.05 14.79 -13.37
CA GLY A 118 -30.29 14.10 -12.95
C GLY A 118 -30.23 13.56 -11.52
N PRO A 119 -29.28 12.65 -11.20
CA PRO A 119 -29.06 12.18 -9.83
C PRO A 119 -28.76 13.29 -8.82
N ALA A 120 -27.93 14.28 -9.17
CA ALA A 120 -27.64 15.40 -8.29
C ALA A 120 -28.89 16.23 -7.95
N TYR A 121 -29.76 16.47 -8.95
CA TYR A 121 -31.04 17.13 -8.75
C TYR A 121 -31.99 16.32 -7.87
N GLN A 122 -32.16 15.02 -8.14
CA GLN A 122 -33.03 14.15 -7.34
C GLN A 122 -32.59 14.13 -5.87
N LEU A 123 -31.29 14.06 -5.64
CA LEU A 123 -30.73 14.09 -4.30
C LEU A 123 -30.94 15.46 -3.63
N ALA A 124 -30.67 16.56 -4.34
CA ALA A 124 -30.90 17.91 -3.83
C ALA A 124 -32.39 18.18 -3.52
N GLU A 125 -33.31 17.68 -4.35
CA GLU A 125 -34.75 17.74 -4.11
C GLU A 125 -35.13 16.95 -2.86
N PHE A 126 -34.57 15.75 -2.68
CA PHE A 126 -34.78 14.93 -1.49
C PHE A 126 -34.25 15.61 -0.22
N LEU A 127 -33.01 16.15 -0.25
CA LEU A 127 -32.37 16.80 0.89
C LEU A 127 -33.05 18.11 1.31
N SER A 128 -33.58 18.84 0.34
CA SER A 128 -34.37 20.06 0.58
C SER A 128 -35.86 19.79 0.88
N GLY A 129 -36.27 18.53 0.87
CA GLY A 129 -37.66 18.11 1.02
C GLY A 129 -38.18 18.13 2.46
N PRO A 130 -39.52 18.06 2.65
CA PRO A 130 -40.15 18.16 3.97
C PRO A 130 -39.84 16.99 4.91
N LYS A 131 -39.41 15.83 4.37
CA LYS A 131 -39.01 14.67 5.19
C LYS A 131 -37.82 14.96 6.09
N LEU A 132 -36.96 15.89 5.68
CA LEU A 132 -35.78 16.30 6.45
C LEU A 132 -36.00 17.52 7.34
N ALA A 133 -37.22 18.05 7.43
CA ALA A 133 -37.51 19.19 8.29
C ALA A 133 -37.25 18.93 9.80
N ALA A 134 -37.22 17.66 10.22
CA ALA A 134 -36.91 17.26 11.59
C ALA A 134 -35.40 17.05 11.85
N ALA A 135 -34.59 16.99 10.79
CA ALA A 135 -33.14 16.81 10.87
C ALA A 135 -32.41 18.13 10.55
N THR A 136 -31.15 18.21 10.97
CA THR A 136 -30.21 19.22 10.46
C THR A 136 -29.30 18.53 9.46
N THR A 137 -29.33 18.94 8.19
CA THR A 137 -28.40 18.40 7.17
C THR A 137 -27.17 19.28 7.03
N VAL A 138 -25.99 18.65 6.96
CA VAL A 138 -24.70 19.34 6.95
C VAL A 138 -23.89 18.86 5.76
N ALA A 139 -23.54 19.76 4.85
CA ALA A 139 -22.55 19.49 3.81
C ALA A 139 -21.16 19.80 4.38
N PHE A 140 -20.30 18.78 4.52
CA PHE A 140 -18.91 18.95 4.92
C PHE A 140 -18.00 18.82 3.68
N ILE A 141 -17.25 19.88 3.39
CA ILE A 141 -16.45 20.03 2.17
C ILE A 141 -14.97 20.23 2.58
N PRO A 142 -14.22 19.14 2.83
CA PRO A 142 -12.80 19.22 3.21
C PRO A 142 -11.88 19.57 2.03
N ALA A 143 -12.33 19.37 0.79
CA ALA A 143 -11.58 19.64 -0.43
C ALA A 143 -12.47 20.32 -1.47
N THR A 144 -11.86 20.95 -2.48
CA THR A 144 -12.58 21.59 -3.58
C THR A 144 -13.60 20.65 -4.22
N ILE A 145 -14.80 21.18 -4.50
CA ILE A 145 -15.86 20.49 -5.24
C ILE A 145 -16.32 21.30 -6.45
N GLN A 146 -16.59 20.59 -7.56
CA GLN A 146 -17.02 21.14 -8.84
C GLN A 146 -18.17 20.36 -9.45
N GLY A 147 -18.73 20.88 -10.56
CA GLY A 147 -19.82 20.24 -11.28
C GLY A 147 -21.12 20.18 -10.46
N HIS A 148 -21.99 19.24 -10.81
CA HIS A 148 -23.32 19.17 -10.18
C HIS A 148 -23.32 18.71 -8.71
N ALA A 149 -22.19 18.27 -8.16
CA ALA A 149 -22.05 18.03 -6.72
C ALA A 149 -22.35 19.28 -5.88
N VAL A 150 -22.05 20.47 -6.41
CA VAL A 150 -22.36 21.77 -5.77
C VAL A 150 -23.85 21.91 -5.49
N LEU A 151 -24.72 21.39 -6.36
CA LEU A 151 -26.17 21.43 -6.17
C LEU A 151 -26.62 20.67 -4.91
N VAL A 152 -25.98 19.54 -4.65
CA VAL A 152 -26.25 18.69 -3.47
C VAL A 152 -25.81 19.41 -2.19
N ALA A 153 -24.62 20.02 -2.19
CA ALA A 153 -24.12 20.78 -1.04
C ALA A 153 -25.06 21.95 -0.67
N MET A 154 -25.57 22.69 -1.68
CA MET A 154 -26.51 23.79 -1.48
C MET A 154 -27.88 23.37 -0.94
N ALA A 155 -28.25 22.10 -1.09
CA ALA A 155 -29.51 21.57 -0.57
C ALA A 155 -29.47 21.27 0.94
N CYS A 156 -28.30 21.34 1.57
CA CYS A 156 -28.14 21.12 3.01
C CYS A 156 -28.51 22.37 3.83
N ASP A 157 -28.89 22.16 5.09
CA ASP A 157 -29.17 23.27 6.02
C ASP A 157 -27.90 24.05 6.30
N GLU A 158 -26.82 23.36 6.66
CA GLU A 158 -25.52 23.92 7.03
C GLU A 158 -24.44 23.49 6.03
N ILE A 159 -23.45 24.35 5.79
CA ILE A 159 -22.27 24.04 4.98
C ILE A 159 -21.02 24.35 5.83
N VAL A 160 -20.19 23.33 6.06
CA VAL A 160 -18.88 23.45 6.71
C VAL A 160 -17.82 23.15 5.66
N MET A 161 -16.84 24.03 5.51
CA MET A 161 -15.92 23.96 4.37
C MET A 161 -14.51 24.37 4.78
N ALA A 162 -13.50 23.67 4.24
CA ALA A 162 -12.10 24.00 4.51
C ALA A 162 -11.77 25.42 4.00
N PRO A 163 -10.91 26.18 4.69
CA PRO A 163 -10.60 27.58 4.34
C PRO A 163 -10.16 27.79 2.88
N ASP A 164 -9.38 26.85 2.37
CA ASP A 164 -8.77 26.88 1.04
C ASP A 164 -9.50 26.01 -0.01
N ALA A 165 -10.52 25.24 0.40
CA ALA A 165 -11.36 24.54 -0.57
C ALA A 165 -12.14 25.55 -1.43
N GLU A 166 -12.47 25.19 -2.66
CA GLU A 166 -13.36 25.97 -3.53
C GLU A 166 -14.70 25.25 -3.74
N ILE A 167 -15.79 26.02 -3.77
CA ILE A 167 -17.12 25.56 -4.19
C ILE A 167 -17.52 26.35 -5.44
N GLY A 168 -17.71 25.66 -6.56
CA GLY A 168 -18.17 26.32 -7.77
C GLY A 168 -17.87 25.58 -9.05
N VAL A 169 -17.82 26.34 -10.16
CA VAL A 169 -17.77 25.82 -11.52
C VAL A 169 -18.83 24.71 -11.70
N ALA A 170 -20.05 24.99 -11.23
CA ALA A 170 -21.05 23.97 -11.03
C ALA A 170 -21.63 23.43 -12.35
N GLY A 171 -21.53 24.23 -13.42
CA GLY A 171 -21.90 23.84 -14.78
C GLY A 171 -20.76 23.24 -15.61
N ALA A 172 -19.65 22.84 -14.98
CA ALA A 172 -18.46 22.38 -15.69
C ALA A 172 -18.69 21.12 -16.53
N ASP A 173 -19.73 20.34 -16.24
CA ASP A 173 -20.05 19.07 -16.90
C ASP A 173 -20.98 19.24 -18.11
N GLU A 174 -21.44 20.47 -18.37
CA GLU A 174 -22.44 20.78 -19.39
C GLU A 174 -21.83 21.58 -20.54
N ASP A 175 -22.10 21.16 -21.78
CA ASP A 175 -21.68 21.91 -22.98
C ASP A 175 -22.41 23.26 -23.08
N THR A 176 -23.64 23.33 -22.58
CA THR A 176 -24.46 24.54 -22.58
C THR A 176 -25.43 24.53 -21.42
N ILE A 177 -25.41 25.59 -20.62
CA ILE A 177 -26.33 25.73 -19.48
C ILE A 177 -27.72 26.10 -19.99
N THR A 178 -28.65 25.16 -19.85
CA THR A 178 -30.05 25.37 -20.23
C THR A 178 -30.81 26.17 -19.16
N ASN A 179 -31.91 26.81 -19.54
CA ASN A 179 -32.80 27.48 -18.59
C ASN A 179 -33.32 26.52 -17.50
N THR A 180 -33.49 25.24 -17.82
CA THR A 180 -33.91 24.21 -16.85
C THR A 180 -32.88 24.02 -15.75
N ILE A 181 -31.60 23.89 -16.11
CA ILE A 181 -30.51 23.74 -15.14
C ILE A 181 -30.40 25.01 -14.28
N ARG A 182 -30.43 26.19 -14.91
CA ARG A 182 -30.36 27.47 -14.19
C ARG A 182 -31.50 27.63 -13.18
N PHE A 183 -32.73 27.39 -13.61
CA PHE A 183 -33.91 27.47 -12.73
C PHE A 183 -33.85 26.45 -11.59
N THR A 184 -33.27 25.28 -11.82
CA THR A 184 -33.11 24.25 -10.79
C THR A 184 -32.19 24.73 -9.66
N TYR A 185 -31.07 25.36 -10.00
CA TYR A 185 -30.16 25.94 -9.02
C TYR A 185 -30.82 27.08 -8.25
N GLU A 186 -31.56 27.94 -8.94
CA GLU A 186 -32.34 29.01 -8.30
C GLU A 186 -33.39 28.46 -7.32
N ASP A 187 -34.15 27.44 -7.71
CA ASP A 187 -35.18 26.81 -6.87
C ASP A 187 -34.58 26.18 -5.61
N ILE A 188 -33.56 25.31 -5.76
CA ILE A 188 -32.93 24.63 -4.63
C ILE A 188 -32.29 25.64 -3.66
N ALA A 189 -31.55 26.63 -4.18
CA ALA A 189 -30.97 27.69 -3.38
C ALA A 189 -32.04 28.48 -2.61
N GLY A 190 -33.19 28.76 -3.24
CA GLY A 190 -34.32 29.46 -2.63
C GLY A 190 -34.97 28.75 -1.45
N ARG A 191 -34.85 27.41 -1.37
CA ARG A 191 -35.46 26.59 -0.28
C ARG A 191 -34.70 26.72 1.04
N LYS A 192 -33.38 26.60 1.03
CA LYS A 192 -32.52 26.68 2.24
C LYS A 192 -31.96 28.07 2.47
N ARG A 193 -31.79 28.87 1.41
CA ARG A 193 -31.27 30.26 1.42
C ARG A 193 -29.88 30.41 2.04
N ARG A 194 -29.09 29.34 2.08
CA ARG A 194 -27.70 29.36 2.54
C ARG A 194 -26.81 30.05 1.51
N ILE A 195 -26.88 29.57 0.27
CA ILE A 195 -26.34 30.29 -0.89
C ILE A 195 -27.50 31.06 -1.55
N PRO A 196 -27.40 32.38 -1.74
CA PRO A 196 -28.43 33.16 -2.43
C PRO A 196 -28.65 32.70 -3.87
N SER A 197 -29.87 32.84 -4.39
CA SER A 197 -30.21 32.36 -5.73
C SER A 197 -29.35 33.00 -6.84
N GLY A 198 -29.04 34.29 -6.72
CA GLY A 198 -28.14 34.98 -7.65
C GLY A 198 -26.74 34.35 -7.68
N ALA A 199 -26.19 34.03 -6.50
CA ALA A 199 -24.90 33.36 -6.38
C ALA A 199 -24.96 31.93 -6.94
N ALA A 200 -26.00 31.16 -6.60
CA ALA A 200 -26.19 29.80 -7.12
C ALA A 200 -26.27 29.75 -8.66
N MET A 201 -26.96 30.71 -9.28
CA MET A 201 -27.02 30.84 -10.73
C MET A 201 -25.67 31.20 -11.34
N ALA A 202 -24.90 32.11 -10.72
CA ALA A 202 -23.57 32.48 -11.18
C ALA A 202 -22.52 31.36 -11.01
N LEU A 203 -22.72 30.46 -10.04
CA LEU A 203 -21.88 29.25 -9.88
C LEU A 203 -22.08 28.25 -11.03
N VAL A 204 -23.31 28.12 -11.55
CA VAL A 204 -23.61 27.17 -12.64
C VAL A 204 -23.47 27.77 -14.03
N ASP A 205 -23.74 29.06 -14.20
CA ASP A 205 -23.74 29.74 -15.49
C ASP A 205 -22.69 30.87 -15.55
N PRO A 206 -21.53 30.62 -16.18
CA PRO A 206 -20.49 31.63 -16.33
C PRO A 206 -20.93 32.87 -17.11
N ALA A 207 -22.02 32.83 -17.89
CA ALA A 207 -22.49 34.00 -18.62
C ALA A 207 -23.11 35.08 -17.72
N LEU A 208 -23.45 34.74 -16.48
CA LEU A 208 -24.06 35.65 -15.53
C LEU A 208 -23.01 36.43 -14.73
N GLU A 209 -23.29 37.70 -14.47
CA GLU A 209 -22.51 38.53 -13.56
C GLU A 209 -23.17 38.53 -12.18
N LEU A 210 -22.39 38.24 -11.13
CA LEU A 210 -22.85 38.30 -9.74
C LEU A 210 -22.46 39.63 -9.11
N LEU A 211 -23.45 40.30 -8.54
CA LEU A 211 -23.32 41.59 -7.89
C LEU A 211 -23.71 41.46 -6.42
N ARG A 212 -22.89 42.03 -5.54
CA ARG A 212 -23.25 42.32 -4.15
C ARG A 212 -23.81 43.74 -4.11
N VAL A 213 -24.99 43.89 -3.51
CA VAL A 213 -25.73 45.15 -3.49
C VAL A 213 -26.26 45.39 -2.08
N GLU A 214 -26.09 46.60 -1.57
CA GLU A 214 -26.69 46.99 -0.30
C GLU A 214 -28.13 47.48 -0.53
N THR A 215 -29.05 46.92 0.25
CA THR A 215 -30.44 47.39 0.35
C THR A 215 -30.64 48.11 1.68
N GLU A 216 -31.81 48.72 1.88
CA GLU A 216 -32.16 49.35 3.16
C GLU A 216 -32.19 48.35 4.35
N TYR A 217 -32.29 47.05 4.09
CA TYR A 217 -32.52 46.03 5.13
C TYR A 217 -31.42 44.95 5.19
N SER A 218 -30.78 44.64 4.06
CA SER A 218 -29.84 43.52 3.93
C SER A 218 -28.85 43.72 2.78
N THR A 219 -27.75 42.99 2.81
CA THR A 219 -26.92 42.77 1.62
C THR A 219 -27.57 41.68 0.77
N GLU A 220 -27.79 41.96 -0.52
CA GLU A 220 -28.35 41.03 -1.49
C GLU A 220 -27.29 40.64 -2.53
N TYR A 221 -27.37 39.40 -3.01
CA TYR A 221 -26.46 38.86 -4.03
C TYR A 221 -27.27 38.48 -5.26
N VAL A 222 -27.17 39.30 -6.30
CA VAL A 222 -28.11 39.29 -7.42
C VAL A 222 -27.40 39.32 -8.76
N THR A 223 -28.09 38.82 -9.79
CA THR A 223 -27.64 38.97 -11.18
C THR A 223 -27.96 40.37 -11.72
N ARG A 224 -27.38 40.74 -12.87
CA ARG A 224 -27.72 41.98 -13.59
C ARG A 224 -29.21 42.15 -13.86
N GLU A 225 -29.90 41.06 -14.17
CA GLU A 225 -31.35 41.06 -14.43
C GLU A 225 -32.14 41.32 -13.14
N GLN A 226 -31.80 40.62 -12.05
CA GLN A 226 -32.42 40.80 -10.73
C GLN A 226 -32.15 42.20 -10.15
N LEU A 227 -30.98 42.78 -10.40
CA LEU A 227 -30.66 44.15 -10.01
C LEU A 227 -31.61 45.18 -10.68
N ALA A 228 -31.95 44.97 -11.95
CA ALA A 228 -32.91 45.86 -12.64
C ALA A 228 -34.27 45.85 -11.93
N GLU A 229 -34.74 44.68 -11.50
CA GLU A 229 -35.97 44.56 -10.71
C GLU A 229 -35.87 45.21 -9.33
N LEU A 230 -34.75 45.05 -8.62
CA LEU A 230 -34.54 45.66 -7.30
C LEU A 230 -34.52 47.19 -7.37
N LYS A 231 -33.92 47.75 -8.42
CA LYS A 231 -33.93 49.19 -8.68
C LYS A 231 -35.33 49.71 -9.02
N GLU A 232 -36.09 48.96 -9.81
CA GLU A 232 -37.49 49.32 -10.12
C GLU A 232 -38.35 49.33 -8.86
N LYS A 233 -38.12 48.38 -7.95
CA LYS A 233 -38.78 48.30 -6.62
C LYS A 233 -38.24 49.31 -5.60
N LYS A 234 -37.23 50.13 -5.94
CA LYS A 234 -36.53 51.10 -5.06
C LYS A 234 -35.93 50.49 -3.80
N HIS A 235 -35.50 49.24 -3.86
CA HIS A 235 -34.90 48.56 -2.72
C HIS A 235 -33.37 48.58 -2.73
N ALA A 236 -32.73 48.95 -3.85
CA ALA A 236 -31.27 49.02 -3.95
C ALA A 236 -30.74 50.43 -3.62
N VAL A 237 -29.65 50.51 -2.85
CA VAL A 237 -28.92 51.75 -2.63
C VAL A 237 -28.08 52.07 -3.86
N ASP A 238 -28.36 53.20 -4.51
CA ASP A 238 -27.65 53.63 -5.71
C ASP A 238 -26.14 53.73 -5.48
N GLY A 239 -25.35 53.02 -6.29
CA GLY A 239 -23.89 53.03 -6.23
C GLY A 239 -23.25 52.05 -5.26
N SER A 240 -24.03 51.20 -4.58
CA SER A 240 -23.53 50.14 -3.68
C SER A 240 -23.13 48.84 -4.39
N GLU A 241 -23.12 48.82 -5.73
CA GLU A 241 -22.89 47.62 -6.54
C GLU A 241 -21.40 47.24 -6.57
N GLU A 242 -21.09 46.08 -6.01
CA GLU A 242 -19.77 45.45 -6.09
C GLU A 242 -19.87 44.19 -6.97
N ILE A 243 -19.03 44.09 -8.01
CA ILE A 243 -18.99 42.89 -8.86
C ILE A 243 -18.13 41.83 -8.17
N LEU A 244 -18.74 40.71 -7.84
CA LEU A 244 -18.04 39.55 -7.25
C LEU A 244 -17.56 38.57 -8.33
N ILE A 245 -18.39 38.30 -9.33
CA ILE A 245 -18.06 37.43 -10.46
C ILE A 245 -18.42 38.17 -11.75
N ARG A 246 -17.49 38.29 -12.69
CA ARG A 246 -17.74 38.93 -13.98
C ARG A 246 -18.38 37.96 -14.97
N ALA A 247 -19.21 38.49 -15.87
CA ALA A 247 -19.73 37.69 -16.98
C ALA A 247 -18.57 37.10 -17.82
N GLY A 248 -18.61 35.80 -18.06
CA GLY A 248 -17.58 34.99 -18.70
C GLY A 248 -16.56 34.35 -17.74
N GLU A 249 -16.57 34.73 -16.46
CA GLU A 249 -15.70 34.14 -15.44
C GLU A 249 -16.38 32.92 -14.79
N PRO A 250 -15.68 31.79 -14.61
CA PRO A 250 -16.26 30.64 -13.90
C PRO A 250 -16.54 31.00 -12.44
N GLY A 251 -17.81 30.96 -12.04
CA GLY A 251 -18.20 31.28 -10.68
C GLY A 251 -17.67 30.28 -9.67
N ARG A 252 -16.89 30.75 -8.70
CA ARG A 252 -16.36 29.95 -7.58
C ARG A 252 -16.12 30.83 -6.36
N PHE A 253 -16.14 30.23 -5.18
CA PHE A 253 -15.75 30.87 -3.94
C PHE A 253 -14.84 29.93 -3.15
N THR A 254 -13.75 30.48 -2.61
CA THR A 254 -12.96 29.79 -1.58
C THR A 254 -13.77 29.72 -0.28
N GLY A 255 -13.44 28.80 0.63
CA GLY A 255 -14.08 28.70 1.94
C GLY A 255 -14.07 30.03 2.70
N ARG A 256 -12.93 30.75 2.69
CA ARG A 256 -12.81 32.08 3.33
C ARG A 256 -13.70 33.15 2.69
N GLU A 257 -13.78 33.21 1.36
CA GLU A 257 -14.67 34.14 0.64
C GLU A 257 -16.14 33.79 0.88
N ALA A 258 -16.50 32.51 0.76
CA ALA A 258 -17.86 32.05 1.02
C ALA A 258 -18.27 32.36 2.46
N ARG A 259 -17.35 32.26 3.43
CA ARG A 259 -17.60 32.62 4.83
C ARG A 259 -17.82 34.11 5.02
N SER A 260 -16.98 34.96 4.41
CA SER A 260 -17.11 36.42 4.54
C SER A 260 -18.42 36.94 3.94
N HIS A 261 -18.94 36.25 2.91
CA HIS A 261 -20.22 36.56 2.27
C HIS A 261 -21.44 35.91 2.96
N GLY A 262 -21.23 35.02 3.93
CA GLY A 262 -22.30 34.29 4.62
C GLY A 262 -22.89 33.11 3.84
N PHE A 263 -22.24 32.68 2.76
CA PHE A 263 -22.68 31.53 1.94
C PHE A 263 -22.43 30.18 2.60
N ILE A 264 -21.55 30.13 3.61
CA ILE A 264 -21.30 28.94 4.41
C ILE A 264 -21.39 29.23 5.91
N SER A 265 -21.67 28.17 6.67
CA SER A 265 -21.97 28.22 8.09
C SER A 265 -20.72 28.34 8.96
N TYR A 266 -19.68 27.58 8.63
CA TYR A 266 -18.46 27.48 9.42
C TYR A 266 -17.29 27.10 8.52
N LEU A 267 -16.08 27.47 8.95
CA LEU A 267 -14.84 26.94 8.39
C LEU A 267 -14.45 25.68 9.16
N GLY A 268 -13.99 24.65 8.46
CA GLY A 268 -13.54 23.41 9.07
C GLY A 268 -12.85 22.49 8.09
N GLU A 269 -11.76 21.85 8.52
CA GLU A 269 -10.92 20.98 7.68
C GLU A 269 -11.15 19.51 7.97
N ASN A 270 -11.67 19.19 9.15
CA ASN A 270 -11.87 17.83 9.61
C ASN A 270 -13.26 17.64 10.23
N LEU A 271 -13.65 16.39 10.45
CA LEU A 271 -14.96 16.05 11.03
C LEU A 271 -15.16 16.65 12.43
N ARG A 272 -14.08 16.88 13.18
CA ARG A 272 -14.15 17.44 14.53
C ARG A 272 -14.56 18.92 14.49
N ASP A 273 -14.12 19.68 13.49
CA ASP A 273 -14.62 21.03 13.24
C ASP A 273 -16.13 21.04 12.95
N VAL A 274 -16.60 20.05 12.18
CA VAL A 274 -18.04 19.87 11.91
C VAL A 274 -18.79 19.54 13.19
N ALA A 275 -18.26 18.64 14.01
CA ALA A 275 -18.86 18.25 15.28
C ALA A 275 -19.07 19.46 16.19
N ARG A 276 -18.01 20.27 16.35
CA ARG A 276 -18.05 21.53 17.11
C ARG A 276 -19.05 22.52 16.52
N ALA A 277 -19.01 22.73 15.21
CA ALA A 277 -19.94 23.62 14.51
C ALA A 277 -21.40 23.22 14.77
N MET A 278 -21.68 21.92 14.80
CA MET A 278 -23.02 21.37 15.03
C MET A 278 -23.36 21.13 16.49
N ASN A 279 -22.45 21.50 17.40
CA ASN A 279 -22.60 21.31 18.84
C ASN A 279 -22.87 19.84 19.24
N VAL A 280 -22.25 18.90 18.50
CA VAL A 280 -22.30 17.46 18.76
C VAL A 280 -20.93 16.97 19.22
N ARG A 281 -20.94 15.93 20.06
CA ARG A 281 -19.71 15.25 20.46
C ARG A 281 -19.13 14.51 19.26
N PRO A 282 -17.86 14.73 18.85
CA PRO A 282 -17.25 14.00 17.75
C PRO A 282 -17.41 12.48 17.90
N GLU A 283 -17.30 12.01 19.14
CA GLU A 283 -17.42 10.60 19.54
C GLU A 283 -18.82 10.01 19.36
N SER A 284 -19.83 10.88 19.33
CA SER A 284 -21.22 10.48 19.16
C SER A 284 -21.65 10.46 17.69
N ILE A 285 -20.76 10.89 16.78
CA ILE A 285 -21.00 10.82 15.35
C ILE A 285 -20.89 9.35 14.94
N GLN A 286 -22.03 8.75 14.64
CA GLN A 286 -22.10 7.39 14.15
C GLN A 286 -21.78 7.36 12.66
N GLU A 287 -20.93 6.43 12.25
CA GLU A 287 -20.68 6.15 10.84
C GLU A 287 -21.93 5.61 10.13
N ASP A 288 -21.95 5.69 8.79
CA ASP A 288 -23.10 5.35 7.95
C ASP A 288 -23.79 4.04 8.38
N PRO A 289 -25.01 4.11 8.97
CA PRO A 289 -25.74 2.96 9.46
C PRO A 289 -26.41 2.16 8.33
N SER A 290 -26.44 2.67 7.09
CA SER A 290 -27.14 2.04 5.96
C SER A 290 -26.46 0.77 5.45
N LEU A 291 -25.14 0.64 5.67
CA LEU A 291 -24.43 -0.61 5.49
C LEU A 291 -24.88 -1.67 6.51
N GLY A 292 -25.26 -1.22 7.71
CA GLY A 292 -25.67 -2.01 8.87
C GLY A 292 -26.94 -2.85 8.73
N ALA A 293 -27.79 -2.54 7.74
CA ALA A 293 -29.08 -3.21 7.62
C ALA A 293 -29.01 -4.62 7.01
N ASN A 294 -27.96 -4.94 6.25
CA ASN A 294 -27.79 -6.26 5.60
C ASN A 294 -26.30 -6.62 5.47
N TRP A 295 -25.66 -6.94 6.59
CA TRP A 295 -24.26 -7.39 6.55
C TRP A 295 -24.13 -8.76 5.89
N VAL A 296 -23.34 -8.81 4.82
CA VAL A 296 -22.68 -10.01 4.33
C VAL A 296 -21.27 -9.97 4.90
N ALA A 297 -21.13 -10.47 6.12
CA ALA A 297 -19.90 -10.36 6.89
C ALA A 297 -18.93 -11.50 6.60
N ALA A 298 -17.66 -11.13 6.42
CA ALA A 298 -16.53 -12.03 6.33
C ALA A 298 -15.50 -11.70 7.41
N ARG A 299 -14.74 -12.72 7.81
CA ARG A 299 -13.66 -12.58 8.78
C ARG A 299 -12.36 -13.14 8.22
N VAL A 300 -11.27 -12.44 8.45
CA VAL A 300 -9.89 -12.85 8.13
C VAL A 300 -9.07 -12.81 9.39
N ASP A 301 -8.32 -13.88 9.65
CA ASP A 301 -7.53 -14.03 10.87
C ASP A 301 -6.05 -13.86 10.56
N LEU A 302 -5.41 -12.92 11.27
CA LEU A 302 -3.96 -12.76 11.32
C LEU A 302 -3.51 -13.03 12.76
N VAL A 303 -3.13 -14.29 13.01
CA VAL A 303 -2.82 -14.80 14.36
C VAL A 303 -1.41 -15.38 14.38
N GLY A 304 -0.63 -15.00 15.39
CA GLY A 304 0.79 -15.38 15.47
C GLY A 304 1.69 -14.50 14.59
N PRO A 305 2.96 -14.89 14.36
CA PRO A 305 3.89 -14.08 13.57
C PRO A 305 3.41 -13.91 12.13
N ILE A 306 3.28 -12.67 11.66
CA ILE A 306 2.81 -12.37 10.31
C ILE A 306 3.90 -12.72 9.29
N THR A 307 3.56 -13.51 8.26
CA THR A 307 4.45 -13.73 7.10
C THR A 307 3.98 -12.97 5.85
N SER A 308 4.90 -12.75 4.92
CA SER A 308 4.60 -12.15 3.61
C SER A 308 3.53 -12.92 2.84
N GLU A 309 3.52 -14.26 2.92
CA GLU A 309 2.51 -15.10 2.24
C GLU A 309 1.12 -14.93 2.85
N GLU A 310 1.02 -14.84 4.18
CA GLU A 310 -0.25 -14.66 4.89
C GLU A 310 -0.91 -13.33 4.51
N ILE A 311 -0.14 -12.24 4.47
CA ILE A 311 -0.64 -10.93 4.07
C ILE A 311 -1.12 -10.91 2.62
N ASN A 312 -0.31 -11.46 1.70
CA ASN A 312 -0.70 -11.56 0.30
C ASN A 312 -1.98 -12.36 0.10
N ARG A 313 -2.14 -13.43 0.88
CA ARG A 313 -3.35 -14.25 0.85
C ARG A 313 -4.54 -13.53 1.45
N ALA A 314 -4.39 -12.89 2.60
CA ALA A 314 -5.44 -12.11 3.25
C ALA A 314 -6.00 -11.04 2.30
N GLN A 315 -5.13 -10.29 1.62
CA GLN A 315 -5.55 -9.30 0.62
C GLN A 315 -6.38 -9.94 -0.50
N ARG A 316 -5.89 -11.01 -1.13
CA ARG A 316 -6.61 -11.72 -2.21
C ARG A 316 -7.96 -12.25 -1.74
N MET A 317 -8.01 -12.85 -0.55
CA MET A 317 -9.25 -13.38 0.01
C MET A 317 -10.29 -12.29 0.27
N ILE A 318 -9.86 -11.11 0.73
CA ILE A 318 -10.74 -9.95 0.90
C ILE A 318 -11.27 -9.50 -0.47
N GLU A 319 -10.39 -9.32 -1.47
CA GLU A 319 -10.78 -8.90 -2.82
C GLU A 319 -11.77 -9.88 -3.47
N ASP A 320 -11.50 -11.18 -3.39
CA ASP A 320 -12.35 -12.23 -3.94
C ASP A 320 -13.69 -12.31 -3.20
N ALA A 321 -13.70 -12.17 -1.88
CA ALA A 321 -14.92 -12.18 -1.09
C ALA A 321 -15.84 -10.98 -1.42
N ILE A 322 -15.27 -9.80 -1.61
CA ILE A 322 -16.02 -8.61 -2.03
C ILE A 322 -16.59 -8.81 -3.44
N ARG A 323 -15.76 -9.27 -4.38
CA ARG A 323 -16.13 -9.39 -5.80
C ARG A 323 -17.11 -10.54 -6.08
N GLU A 324 -16.86 -11.71 -5.52
CA GLU A 324 -17.60 -12.94 -5.86
C GLU A 324 -18.76 -13.22 -4.91
N ARG A 325 -18.62 -12.87 -3.63
CA ARG A 325 -19.60 -13.19 -2.57
C ARG A 325 -20.44 -11.98 -2.14
N GLY A 326 -20.12 -10.79 -2.64
CA GLY A 326 -20.83 -9.56 -2.29
C GLY A 326 -20.65 -9.16 -0.83
N VAL A 327 -19.49 -9.49 -0.24
CA VAL A 327 -19.14 -9.11 1.14
C VAL A 327 -19.06 -7.60 1.25
N ASN A 328 -19.78 -7.04 2.22
CA ASN A 328 -19.81 -5.60 2.52
C ASN A 328 -19.36 -5.28 3.96
N PHE A 329 -18.93 -6.29 4.72
CA PHE A 329 -18.32 -6.15 6.03
C PHE A 329 -17.15 -7.11 6.19
N VAL A 330 -15.96 -6.59 6.47
CA VAL A 330 -14.75 -7.38 6.65
C VAL A 330 -14.21 -7.14 8.06
N CYS A 331 -14.23 -8.20 8.87
CA CYS A 331 -13.60 -8.23 10.18
C CYS A 331 -12.17 -8.77 10.06
N LEU A 332 -11.17 -7.94 10.31
CA LEU A 332 -9.79 -8.40 10.48
C LEU A 332 -9.56 -8.73 11.96
N TRP A 333 -9.44 -10.02 12.27
CA TRP A 333 -9.06 -10.48 13.59
C TRP A 333 -7.55 -10.44 13.73
N LEU A 334 -7.04 -9.57 14.61
CA LEU A 334 -5.60 -9.36 14.80
C LEU A 334 -5.18 -9.82 16.19
N ASP A 335 -4.37 -10.88 16.24
CA ASP A 335 -3.74 -11.36 17.46
C ASP A 335 -2.29 -11.76 17.18
N THR A 336 -1.43 -10.75 17.12
CA THR A 336 -0.09 -10.89 16.56
C THR A 336 0.91 -9.88 17.13
N GLU A 337 2.18 -10.28 17.15
CA GLU A 337 3.31 -9.40 17.48
C GLU A 337 3.83 -8.62 16.26
N GLY A 338 3.30 -8.89 15.06
CA GLY A 338 3.84 -8.39 13.80
C GLY A 338 4.74 -9.40 13.09
N GLY A 339 5.50 -8.96 12.08
CA GLY A 339 6.57 -9.78 11.48
C GLY A 339 6.99 -9.45 10.06
N ALA A 340 6.12 -8.83 9.24
CA ALA A 340 6.41 -8.55 7.83
C ALA A 340 6.11 -7.08 7.48
N PRO A 341 6.96 -6.12 7.93
CA PRO A 341 6.66 -4.69 7.87
C PRO A 341 6.26 -4.18 6.48
N ALA A 342 7.00 -4.56 5.43
CA ALA A 342 6.77 -4.08 4.08
C ALA A 342 5.41 -4.57 3.53
N GLU A 343 5.05 -5.82 3.79
CA GLU A 343 3.80 -6.43 3.38
C GLU A 343 2.62 -5.93 4.20
N SER A 344 2.77 -5.83 5.52
CA SER A 344 1.75 -5.28 6.42
C SER A 344 1.36 -3.85 6.03
N VAL A 345 2.33 -3.03 5.65
CA VAL A 345 2.06 -1.66 5.17
C VAL A 345 1.36 -1.67 3.81
N ARG A 346 1.70 -2.60 2.91
CA ARG A 346 0.96 -2.76 1.64
C ARG A 346 -0.51 -3.12 1.90
N LEU A 347 -0.78 -4.03 2.84
CA LEU A 347 -2.16 -4.36 3.23
C LEU A 347 -2.85 -3.16 3.88
N ALA A 348 -2.17 -2.43 4.76
CA ALA A 348 -2.70 -1.21 5.37
C ALA A 348 -3.08 -0.18 4.29
N VAL A 349 -2.23 0.06 3.29
CA VAL A 349 -2.55 0.97 2.17
C VAL A 349 -3.73 0.46 1.35
N PHE A 350 -3.82 -0.84 1.10
CA PHE A 350 -4.99 -1.45 0.43
C PHE A 350 -6.28 -1.21 1.22
N LEU A 351 -6.30 -1.49 2.52
CA LEU A 351 -7.47 -1.29 3.40
C LEU A 351 -7.84 0.20 3.53
N ALA A 352 -6.85 1.09 3.52
CA ALA A 352 -7.06 2.52 3.67
C ALA A 352 -7.58 3.19 2.40
N SER A 353 -7.04 2.80 1.23
CA SER A 353 -7.18 3.59 0.00
C SER A 353 -7.82 2.84 -1.17
N ALA A 354 -7.78 1.50 -1.20
CA ALA A 354 -8.32 0.73 -2.34
C ALA A 354 -9.78 0.30 -2.13
N LEU A 355 -10.24 0.23 -0.88
CA LEU A 355 -11.61 -0.12 -0.53
C LEU A 355 -12.45 1.14 -0.28
N ASP A 356 -13.62 1.22 -0.94
CA ASP A 356 -14.58 2.29 -0.69
C ASP A 356 -15.39 1.96 0.58
N ALA A 357 -15.19 2.77 1.63
CA ALA A 357 -15.88 2.63 2.92
C ALA A 357 -17.42 2.76 2.81
N SER A 358 -17.95 3.32 1.72
CA SER A 358 -19.40 3.37 1.43
C SER A 358 -19.94 2.07 0.82
N GLU A 359 -19.06 1.15 0.41
CA GLU A 359 -19.40 -0.15 -0.16
C GLU A 359 -19.05 -1.30 0.78
N VAL A 360 -17.88 -1.23 1.43
CA VAL A 360 -17.37 -2.27 2.31
C VAL A 360 -16.83 -1.63 3.59
N ARG A 361 -17.38 -2.00 4.74
CA ARG A 361 -16.85 -1.60 6.04
C ARG A 361 -15.74 -2.55 6.47
N THR A 362 -14.55 -2.03 6.75
CA THR A 362 -13.42 -2.78 7.32
C THR A 362 -13.29 -2.48 8.81
N VAL A 363 -13.27 -3.53 9.63
CA VAL A 363 -13.16 -3.40 11.09
C VAL A 363 -12.05 -4.30 11.61
N ALA A 364 -11.06 -3.72 12.28
CA ALA A 364 -10.05 -4.48 13.01
C ALA A 364 -10.59 -4.84 14.40
N TYR A 365 -10.53 -6.12 14.77
CA TYR A 365 -10.82 -6.59 16.12
C TYR A 365 -9.55 -7.14 16.76
N VAL A 366 -9.12 -6.53 17.88
CA VAL A 366 -7.90 -6.90 18.61
C VAL A 366 -8.26 -7.43 19.99
N PRO A 367 -8.36 -8.76 20.18
CA PRO A 367 -8.66 -9.35 21.48
C PRO A 367 -7.48 -9.31 22.46
N GLU A 368 -6.24 -9.46 21.96
CA GLU A 368 -5.04 -9.53 22.81
C GLU A 368 -3.95 -8.57 22.37
N ARG A 369 -3.57 -8.55 21.09
CA ARG A 369 -2.51 -7.66 20.60
C ARG A 369 -2.48 -7.44 19.10
N ALA A 370 -2.11 -6.23 18.72
CA ALA A 370 -1.65 -5.85 17.38
C ALA A 370 -0.32 -5.10 17.53
N GLY A 371 0.77 -5.85 17.55
CA GLY A 371 2.14 -5.34 17.75
C GLY A 371 2.79 -4.80 16.48
N ALA A 372 3.76 -3.90 16.64
CA ALA A 372 4.63 -3.38 15.57
C ALA A 372 3.86 -3.01 14.28
N ASP A 373 4.14 -3.69 13.16
CA ASP A 373 3.52 -3.46 11.85
C ASP A 373 2.02 -3.81 11.80
N ALA A 374 1.55 -4.72 12.65
CA ALA A 374 0.13 -5.05 12.74
C ALA A 374 -0.72 -3.91 13.30
N ALA A 375 -0.13 -3.02 14.11
CA ALA A 375 -0.81 -1.81 14.56
C ALA A 375 -1.19 -0.90 13.38
N LEU A 376 -0.35 -0.84 12.34
CA LEU A 376 -0.62 -0.07 11.13
C LEU A 376 -1.77 -0.69 10.32
N ILE A 377 -1.85 -2.02 10.23
CA ILE A 377 -3.00 -2.72 9.63
C ILE A 377 -4.28 -2.37 10.38
N ALA A 378 -4.23 -2.43 11.71
CA ALA A 378 -5.38 -2.14 12.58
C ALA A 378 -5.89 -0.69 12.38
N LEU A 379 -4.98 0.28 12.37
CA LEU A 379 -5.28 1.70 12.22
C LEU A 379 -5.70 2.09 10.80
N ALA A 380 -5.39 1.25 9.81
CA ALA A 380 -5.80 1.42 8.43
C ALA A 380 -7.18 0.82 8.09
N CYS A 381 -7.81 0.12 9.03
CA CYS A 381 -9.23 -0.23 8.92
C CYS A 381 -10.11 1.01 9.15
N ASP A 382 -11.38 0.97 8.72
CA ASP A 382 -12.32 2.07 8.97
C ASP A 382 -12.58 2.26 10.45
N GLU A 383 -12.64 1.15 11.19
CA GLU A 383 -12.81 1.13 12.65
C GLU A 383 -11.85 0.13 13.31
N LEU A 384 -11.40 0.46 14.52
CA LEU A 384 -10.58 -0.37 15.39
C LEU A 384 -11.34 -0.64 16.70
N VAL A 385 -11.65 -1.91 16.95
CA VAL A 385 -12.24 -2.39 18.19
C VAL A 385 -11.22 -3.20 18.97
N MET A 386 -10.99 -2.82 20.22
CA MET A 386 -10.01 -3.48 21.09
C MET A 386 -10.64 -4.04 22.36
N ALA A 387 -10.12 -5.16 22.87
CA ALA A 387 -10.39 -5.53 24.25
C ALA A 387 -9.70 -4.55 25.21
N PRO A 388 -10.25 -4.25 26.41
CA PRO A 388 -9.69 -3.23 27.31
C PRO A 388 -8.21 -3.42 27.66
N ARG A 389 -7.76 -4.68 27.73
CA ARG A 389 -6.37 -5.06 28.07
C ARG A 389 -5.53 -5.42 26.85
N ALA A 390 -6.09 -5.38 25.64
CA ALA A 390 -5.35 -5.65 24.42
C ALA A 390 -4.27 -4.58 24.21
N VAL A 391 -3.17 -4.93 23.55
CA VAL A 391 -2.05 -4.02 23.30
C VAL A 391 -1.99 -3.60 21.83
N LEU A 392 -1.86 -2.30 21.56
CA LEU A 392 -1.63 -1.73 20.24
C LEU A 392 -0.23 -1.11 20.18
N GLY A 393 0.53 -1.40 19.13
CA GLY A 393 1.89 -0.92 18.94
C GLY A 393 2.91 -1.68 19.81
N GLY A 394 4.08 -1.09 20.02
CA GLY A 394 5.18 -1.71 20.77
C GLY A 394 6.49 -1.81 20.01
N ASN A 395 7.42 -2.59 20.58
CA ASN A 395 8.78 -2.69 20.03
C ASN A 395 8.80 -3.53 18.75
N TRP A 396 9.60 -3.06 17.80
CA TRP A 396 9.91 -3.77 16.57
C TRP A 396 11.02 -4.78 16.82
N ALA A 397 10.82 -6.03 16.37
CA ALA A 397 11.77 -7.12 16.51
C ALA A 397 11.97 -7.83 15.15
N PRO A 398 13.09 -7.60 14.44
CA PRO A 398 14.22 -6.74 14.81
C PRO A 398 13.87 -5.24 14.82
N PRO A 399 14.68 -4.39 15.49
CA PRO A 399 14.52 -2.94 15.41
C PRO A 399 14.67 -2.44 13.97
N LEU A 400 13.85 -1.46 13.60
CA LEU A 400 13.91 -0.82 12.29
C LEU A 400 15.21 -0.01 12.12
N SER A 401 15.72 0.03 10.88
CA SER A 401 16.76 0.97 10.49
C SER A 401 16.21 2.41 10.37
N GLU A 402 17.09 3.41 10.44
CA GLU A 402 16.69 4.82 10.27
C GLU A 402 15.98 5.10 8.94
N GLU A 403 16.34 4.36 7.88
CA GLU A 403 15.71 4.50 6.57
C GLU A 403 14.29 3.89 6.57
N GLU A 404 14.10 2.73 7.19
CA GLU A 404 12.79 2.10 7.32
C GLU A 404 11.86 2.96 8.19
N VAL A 405 12.34 3.50 9.32
CA VAL A 405 11.56 4.44 10.15
C VAL A 405 11.10 5.63 9.32
N ARG A 406 11.99 6.24 8.53
CA ARG A 406 11.66 7.37 7.65
C ARG A 406 10.59 7.00 6.62
N GLN A 407 10.76 5.89 5.91
CA GLN A 407 9.84 5.44 4.86
C GLN A 407 8.45 5.10 5.41
N LEU A 408 8.40 4.39 6.54
CA LEU A 408 7.14 4.00 7.19
C LEU A 408 6.41 5.21 7.76
N SER A 409 7.11 6.10 8.47
CA SER A 409 6.52 7.34 9.01
C SER A 409 6.00 8.25 7.89
N GLN A 410 6.71 8.34 6.76
CA GLN A 410 6.24 9.06 5.58
C GLN A 410 4.97 8.42 5.00
N THR A 411 4.91 7.09 4.90
CA THR A 411 3.72 6.38 4.41
C THR A 411 2.50 6.60 5.31
N VAL A 412 2.69 6.59 6.63
CA VAL A 412 1.64 6.94 7.59
C VAL A 412 1.13 8.35 7.35
N ARG A 413 2.05 9.33 7.26
CA ARG A 413 1.72 10.75 7.12
C ARG A 413 1.04 11.09 5.79
N GLU A 414 1.54 10.55 4.68
CA GLU A 414 1.08 10.93 3.33
C GLU A 414 -0.08 10.06 2.83
N THR A 415 -0.23 8.84 3.34
CA THR A 415 -1.22 7.87 2.82
C THR A 415 -2.23 7.44 3.88
N LEU A 416 -1.80 6.81 4.97
CA LEU A 416 -2.73 6.15 5.90
C LEU A 416 -3.56 7.16 6.71
N ALA A 417 -2.92 8.14 7.32
CA ALA A 417 -3.58 9.11 8.19
C ALA A 417 -4.58 10.01 7.43
N PRO A 418 -4.26 10.57 6.24
CA PRO A 418 -5.22 11.32 5.44
C PRO A 418 -6.42 10.47 4.97
N ALA A 419 -6.17 9.22 4.55
CA ALA A 419 -7.23 8.33 4.05
C ALA A 419 -8.31 8.04 5.12
N LYS A 420 -7.89 7.95 6.39
CA LYS A 420 -8.78 7.74 7.55
C LYS A 420 -9.13 9.01 8.33
N SER A 421 -8.68 10.18 7.87
CA SER A 421 -8.91 11.48 8.52
C SER A 421 -8.48 11.50 10.00
N ARG A 422 -7.33 10.91 10.30
CA ARG A 422 -6.73 10.80 11.64
C ARG A 422 -5.44 11.63 11.72
N SER A 423 -5.01 12.00 12.92
CA SER A 423 -3.67 12.55 13.15
C SER A 423 -2.61 11.50 12.79
N TRP A 424 -1.51 11.95 12.18
CA TRP A 424 -0.41 11.07 11.83
C TRP A 424 0.60 10.89 12.96
N SER A 425 0.60 11.78 13.97
CA SER A 425 1.60 11.78 15.05
C SER A 425 1.59 10.52 15.91
N LEU A 426 0.42 10.08 16.41
CA LEU A 426 0.35 8.89 17.27
C LEU A 426 0.74 7.61 16.51
N PRO A 427 0.23 7.34 15.28
CA PRO A 427 0.69 6.18 14.52
C PRO A 427 2.18 6.26 14.13
N ALA A 428 2.70 7.45 13.79
CA ALA A 428 4.12 7.62 13.52
C ALA A 428 4.98 7.38 14.76
N ALA A 429 4.51 7.74 15.96
CA ALA A 429 5.20 7.43 17.21
C ALA A 429 5.21 5.93 17.55
N MET A 430 4.35 5.11 16.93
CA MET A 430 4.45 3.64 17.02
C MET A 430 5.58 3.07 16.16
N ILE A 431 6.13 3.86 15.24
CA ILE A 431 7.23 3.49 14.34
C ILE A 431 8.54 4.12 14.84
N ASP A 432 8.51 5.43 15.09
CA ASP A 432 9.68 6.23 15.45
C ASP A 432 9.77 6.40 16.98
N PRO A 433 10.76 5.75 17.65
CA PRO A 433 10.95 5.85 19.09
C PRO A 433 11.43 7.24 19.56
N ASP A 434 11.91 8.08 18.64
CA ASP A 434 12.43 9.42 18.94
C ASP A 434 11.40 10.52 18.63
N LEU A 435 10.21 10.17 18.13
CA LEU A 435 9.13 11.11 17.87
C LEU A 435 8.36 11.43 19.16
N ASP A 436 8.51 12.65 19.64
CA ASP A 436 7.75 13.13 20.79
C ASP A 436 6.35 13.62 20.41
N VAL A 437 5.32 13.04 21.03
CA VAL A 437 3.92 13.44 20.86
C VAL A 437 3.38 13.97 22.18
N PHE A 438 2.69 15.10 22.11
CA PHE A 438 2.15 15.82 23.26
C PHE A 438 0.64 15.99 23.14
N ALA A 439 -0.04 16.06 24.29
CA ALA A 439 -1.42 16.52 24.35
C ALA A 439 -1.47 18.03 24.09
N TYR A 440 -2.19 18.47 23.08
CA TYR A 440 -2.46 19.87 22.77
C TYR A 440 -3.90 20.20 23.08
N GLN A 441 -4.11 21.23 23.89
CA GLN A 441 -5.43 21.71 24.27
C GLN A 441 -5.74 23.01 23.53
N ARG A 442 -6.93 23.13 22.93
CA ARG A 442 -7.30 24.37 22.24
C ARG A 442 -7.69 25.45 23.26
N LEU A 443 -7.16 26.66 23.11
CA LEU A 443 -7.38 27.77 24.05
C LEU A 443 -8.84 28.23 24.11
N GLU A 444 -9.54 28.15 22.99
CA GLU A 444 -10.97 28.52 22.87
C GLU A 444 -11.90 27.43 23.42
N ASP A 445 -11.45 26.18 23.49
CA ASP A 445 -12.21 25.05 24.01
C ASP A 445 -11.30 24.13 24.83
N VAL A 446 -11.22 24.43 26.13
CA VAL A 446 -10.40 23.69 27.10
C VAL A 446 -10.80 22.22 27.21
N LYS A 447 -11.97 21.78 26.71
CA LYS A 447 -12.30 20.34 26.71
C LYS A 447 -11.74 19.59 25.50
N TYR A 448 -11.25 20.31 24.50
CA TYR A 448 -10.75 19.74 23.27
C TYR A 448 -9.25 19.49 23.37
N VAL A 449 -8.86 18.21 23.36
CA VAL A 449 -7.47 17.75 23.44
C VAL A 449 -7.16 16.89 22.23
N GLU A 450 -6.05 17.21 21.56
CA GLU A 450 -5.48 16.43 20.46
C GLU A 450 -4.06 15.98 20.78
N TYR A 451 -3.53 15.08 19.96
CA TYR A 451 -2.20 14.53 20.16
C TYR A 451 -1.33 14.76 18.94
N PHE A 452 -0.37 15.69 19.07
CA PHE A 452 0.50 16.09 17.96
C PHE A 452 1.97 16.02 18.37
N CYS A 453 2.82 15.68 17.42
CA CYS A 453 4.21 16.09 17.46
C CYS A 453 4.31 17.58 17.13
N GLU A 454 5.46 18.20 17.46
CA GLU A 454 5.65 19.63 17.23
C GLU A 454 5.49 20.02 15.75
N GLN A 455 5.84 19.12 14.83
CA GLN A 455 5.68 19.33 13.40
C GLN A 455 4.20 19.39 12.99
N GLU A 456 3.40 18.39 13.36
CA GLU A 456 1.97 18.38 13.02
C GLU A 456 1.21 19.53 13.71
N ALA A 457 1.61 19.91 14.93
CA ALA A 457 1.03 21.04 15.65
C ALA A 457 1.27 22.38 14.92
N ALA A 458 2.47 22.57 14.34
CA ALA A 458 2.79 23.76 13.56
C ALA A 458 2.08 23.80 12.19
N GLU A 459 1.61 22.65 11.71
CA GLU A 459 0.87 22.51 10.46
C GLU A 459 -0.66 22.67 10.66
N GLN A 460 -1.15 22.73 11.90
CA GLN A 460 -2.58 22.95 12.18
C GLN A 460 -3.05 24.34 11.77
N THR A 461 -4.34 24.48 11.47
CA THR A 461 -4.99 25.78 11.33
C THR A 461 -4.92 26.54 12.66
N GLU A 462 -4.44 27.79 12.63
CA GLU A 462 -4.23 28.64 13.82
C GLU A 462 -3.36 27.96 14.89
N PRO A 463 -2.05 27.72 14.63
CA PRO A 463 -1.16 27.05 15.59
C PRO A 463 -1.11 27.72 16.96
N GLU A 464 -1.25 29.04 17.00
CA GLU A 464 -1.31 29.85 18.23
C GLU A 464 -2.53 29.57 19.11
N ALA A 465 -3.59 28.97 18.56
CA ALA A 465 -4.78 28.57 19.31
C ALA A 465 -4.56 27.30 20.14
N TRP A 466 -3.41 26.63 20.01
CA TRP A 466 -3.11 25.37 20.67
C TRP A 466 -2.08 25.52 21.79
N GLN A 467 -2.45 25.07 22.99
CA GLN A 467 -1.59 25.02 24.16
C GLN A 467 -0.97 23.64 24.32
N LYS A 468 0.36 23.57 24.30
CA LYS A 468 1.12 22.34 24.53
C LYS A 468 1.01 21.87 25.98
N GLY A 469 0.66 20.61 26.16
CA GLY A 469 0.49 19.91 27.44
C GLY A 469 1.52 18.81 27.67
N GLU A 470 1.08 17.72 28.31
CA GLU A 470 1.93 16.59 28.72
C GLU A 470 2.37 15.72 27.53
N ALA A 471 3.57 15.13 27.64
CA ALA A 471 4.08 14.17 26.66
C ALA A 471 3.38 12.81 26.83
N ILE A 472 2.90 12.24 25.72
CA ILE A 472 2.27 10.92 25.68
C ILE A 472 3.30 9.83 25.41
N THR A 473 4.35 10.16 24.66
CA THR A 473 5.43 9.24 24.30
C THR A 473 6.50 9.17 25.38
N THR A 474 7.23 8.05 25.39
CA THR A 474 8.41 7.88 26.24
C THR A 474 9.65 7.87 25.35
N PRO A 475 10.62 8.78 25.56
CA PRO A 475 11.80 8.88 24.70
C PRO A 475 12.54 7.54 24.54
N GLY A 476 12.89 7.21 23.29
CA GLY A 476 13.64 6.00 22.94
C GLY A 476 12.83 4.71 22.94
N LYS A 477 11.49 4.80 22.97
CA LYS A 477 10.59 3.65 22.84
C LYS A 477 9.41 3.99 21.92
N PRO A 478 9.08 3.12 20.95
CA PRO A 478 7.87 3.31 20.16
C PRO A 478 6.63 3.25 21.06
N LEU A 479 5.60 4.02 20.68
CA LEU A 479 4.34 4.09 21.39
C LEU A 479 3.69 2.70 21.50
N SER A 480 3.24 2.37 22.71
CA SER A 480 2.48 1.15 23.00
C SER A 480 1.42 1.46 24.03
N VAL A 481 0.17 1.11 23.72
CA VAL A 481 -0.99 1.48 24.53
C VAL A 481 -1.92 0.29 24.71
N THR A 482 -2.64 0.26 25.84
CA THR A 482 -3.70 -0.74 26.07
C THR A 482 -5.00 -0.30 25.39
N GLY A 483 -5.95 -1.22 25.16
CA GLY A 483 -7.23 -0.90 24.52
C GLY A 483 -7.97 0.29 25.15
N THR A 484 -8.02 0.36 26.49
CA THR A 484 -8.61 1.51 27.19
C THR A 484 -7.86 2.82 26.93
N VAL A 485 -6.53 2.81 26.91
CA VAL A 485 -5.73 4.01 26.61
C VAL A 485 -5.83 4.36 25.12
N ALA A 486 -5.89 3.37 24.23
CA ALA A 486 -6.10 3.58 22.81
C ALA A 486 -7.44 4.26 22.54
N ALA A 487 -8.50 3.90 23.27
CA ALA A 487 -9.79 4.59 23.21
C ALA A 487 -9.71 6.03 23.75
N GLU A 488 -9.02 6.26 24.87
CA GLU A 488 -8.78 7.61 25.42
C GLU A 488 -7.98 8.52 24.46
N LEU A 489 -7.04 7.93 23.71
CA LEU A 489 -6.20 8.62 22.72
C LEU A 489 -6.81 8.68 21.30
N TRP A 490 -8.05 8.22 21.10
CA TRP A 490 -8.71 8.17 19.78
C TRP A 490 -8.02 7.30 18.73
N LEU A 491 -7.23 6.32 19.15
CA LEU A 491 -6.65 5.30 18.27
C LEU A 491 -7.63 4.16 18.03
N ALA A 492 -8.41 3.77 19.06
CA ALA A 492 -9.47 2.78 18.96
C ALA A 492 -10.84 3.44 19.04
N ASP A 493 -11.76 3.04 18.15
CA ASP A 493 -13.10 3.59 18.07
C ASP A 493 -14.01 3.01 19.15
N HIS A 494 -13.84 1.72 19.47
CA HIS A 494 -14.65 1.03 20.47
C HIS A 494 -13.85 0.06 21.35
N GLU A 495 -14.33 -0.12 22.59
CA GLU A 495 -13.89 -1.19 23.47
C GLU A 495 -14.91 -2.34 23.45
N ALA A 496 -14.44 -3.58 23.30
CA ALA A 496 -15.27 -4.78 23.37
C ALA A 496 -14.58 -5.88 24.18
N GLU A 497 -15.18 -6.27 25.31
CA GLU A 497 -14.61 -7.30 26.21
C GLU A 497 -14.43 -8.66 25.53
N ASP A 498 -15.31 -9.00 24.59
CA ASP A 498 -15.28 -10.25 23.85
C ASP A 498 -15.88 -10.08 22.44
N PHE A 499 -15.80 -11.14 21.64
CA PHE A 499 -16.35 -11.14 20.28
C PHE A 499 -17.89 -11.06 20.27
N THR A 500 -18.56 -11.40 21.38
CA THR A 500 -20.01 -11.25 21.48
C THR A 500 -20.41 -9.78 21.60
N ALA A 501 -19.66 -9.00 22.38
CA ALA A 501 -19.80 -7.56 22.49
C ALA A 501 -19.51 -6.90 21.13
N PHE A 502 -18.45 -7.32 20.44
CA PHE A 502 -18.14 -6.89 19.07
C PHE A 502 -19.33 -7.09 18.12
N LYS A 503 -19.90 -8.31 18.05
CA LYS A 503 -21.07 -8.57 17.19
C LYS A 503 -22.27 -7.71 17.52
N ARG A 504 -22.48 -7.38 18.80
CA ARG A 504 -23.58 -6.51 19.24
C ARG A 504 -23.40 -5.07 18.75
N LEU A 505 -22.17 -4.56 18.73
CA LEU A 505 -21.87 -3.21 18.22
C LEU A 505 -22.34 -3.06 16.77
N TYR A 506 -22.08 -4.07 15.94
CA TYR A 506 -22.40 -4.04 14.51
C TYR A 506 -23.74 -4.71 14.14
N GLY A 507 -24.51 -5.22 15.11
CA GLY A 507 -25.78 -5.90 14.84
C GLY A 507 -25.64 -7.21 14.05
N LEU A 508 -24.51 -7.92 14.18
CA LEU A 508 -24.25 -9.18 13.49
C LEU A 508 -25.06 -10.32 14.12
N GLU A 509 -26.08 -10.80 13.41
CA GLU A 509 -26.91 -11.92 13.88
C GLU A 509 -26.14 -13.24 13.94
N ASN A 510 -25.26 -13.47 12.97
CA ASN A 510 -24.42 -14.67 12.84
C ASN A 510 -22.94 -14.30 12.93
N ASP A 511 -22.10 -15.30 13.22
CA ASP A 511 -20.66 -15.12 13.10
C ASP A 511 -20.30 -14.79 11.64
N PRO A 512 -19.43 -13.80 11.39
CA PRO A 512 -18.91 -13.55 10.05
C PRO A 512 -18.32 -14.83 9.45
N SER A 513 -18.55 -15.03 8.15
CA SER A 513 -17.99 -16.17 7.45
C SER A 513 -16.46 -16.10 7.47
N LEU A 514 -15.82 -17.08 8.14
CA LEU A 514 -14.36 -17.16 8.12
C LEU A 514 -13.92 -17.43 6.68
N LEU A 515 -13.12 -16.53 6.14
CA LEU A 515 -12.45 -16.75 4.88
C LEU A 515 -11.33 -17.75 5.15
N GLU A 516 -11.54 -18.98 4.71
CA GLU A 516 -10.51 -20.03 4.75
C GLU A 516 -9.82 -20.14 3.38
N PRO A 517 -8.52 -20.47 3.36
CA PRO A 517 -7.80 -20.72 2.11
C PRO A 517 -8.51 -21.79 1.29
N GLY A 518 -8.70 -21.51 0.00
CA GLY A 518 -9.24 -22.49 -0.93
C GLY A 518 -8.26 -23.64 -1.15
N TRP A 519 -8.72 -24.71 -1.81
CA TRP A 519 -7.85 -25.82 -2.21
C TRP A 519 -6.69 -25.35 -3.12
N ALA A 520 -6.91 -24.28 -3.89
CA ALA A 520 -5.90 -23.66 -4.73
C ALA A 520 -4.81 -22.99 -3.89
N ASP A 521 -5.16 -22.25 -2.83
CA ASP A 521 -4.19 -21.64 -1.93
C ASP A 521 -3.34 -22.70 -1.23
N VAL A 522 -3.97 -23.77 -0.73
CA VAL A 522 -3.26 -24.90 -0.13
C VAL A 522 -2.29 -25.55 -1.12
N LEU A 523 -2.68 -25.69 -2.38
CA LEU A 523 -1.80 -26.23 -3.42
C LEU A 523 -0.63 -25.28 -3.71
N VAL A 524 -0.88 -23.97 -3.79
CA VAL A 524 0.15 -22.96 -4.03
C VAL A 524 1.15 -22.93 -2.88
N ASP A 525 0.69 -22.96 -1.63
CA ASP A 525 1.55 -23.03 -0.44
C ASP A 525 2.38 -24.31 -0.43
N ALA A 526 1.74 -25.45 -0.74
CA ALA A 526 2.42 -26.73 -0.81
C ALA A 526 3.53 -26.71 -1.88
N LEU A 527 3.27 -26.12 -3.05
CA LEU A 527 4.25 -25.97 -4.13
C LEU A 527 5.36 -24.98 -3.77
N ALA A 528 5.04 -23.91 -3.04
CA ALA A 528 5.99 -22.87 -2.62
C ALA A 528 6.88 -23.32 -1.45
N SER A 529 6.48 -24.38 -0.74
CA SER A 529 7.20 -24.89 0.43
C SER A 529 8.67 -25.26 0.08
N PRO A 530 9.65 -24.96 0.97
CA PRO A 530 11.06 -25.26 0.72
C PRO A 530 11.34 -26.73 0.34
N PRO A 531 10.70 -27.74 0.96
CA PRO A 531 10.91 -29.14 0.57
C PRO A 531 10.46 -29.44 -0.86
N VAL A 532 9.32 -28.90 -1.29
CA VAL A 532 8.81 -29.13 -2.66
C VAL A 532 9.65 -28.37 -3.67
N ALA A 533 10.07 -27.14 -3.36
CA ALA A 533 11.01 -26.39 -4.19
C ALA A 533 12.33 -27.15 -4.37
N ILE A 534 12.93 -27.66 -3.29
CA ILE A 534 14.15 -28.50 -3.35
C ILE A 534 13.88 -29.74 -4.20
N PHE A 535 12.76 -30.44 -4.00
CA PHE A 535 12.41 -31.63 -4.77
C PHE A 535 12.28 -31.35 -6.27
N LEU A 536 11.56 -30.29 -6.66
CA LEU A 536 11.40 -29.88 -8.06
C LEU A 536 12.74 -29.57 -8.70
N LEU A 537 13.63 -28.86 -8.00
CA LEU A 537 14.98 -28.55 -8.48
C LEU A 537 15.85 -29.81 -8.57
N VAL A 538 15.76 -30.73 -7.60
CA VAL A 538 16.49 -32.03 -7.63
C VAL A 538 16.10 -32.84 -8.86
N VAL A 539 14.80 -33.01 -9.09
CA VAL A 539 14.29 -33.76 -10.26
C VAL A 539 14.62 -33.02 -11.55
N GLY A 540 14.46 -31.70 -11.58
CA GLY A 540 14.75 -30.86 -12.74
C GLY A 540 16.21 -30.92 -13.18
N PHE A 541 17.16 -30.72 -12.25
CA PHE A 541 18.59 -30.81 -12.54
C PHE A 541 19.03 -32.24 -12.89
N ALA A 542 18.50 -33.26 -12.21
CA ALA A 542 18.81 -34.65 -12.55
C ALA A 542 18.29 -35.03 -13.95
N ALA A 543 17.07 -34.63 -14.29
CA ALA A 543 16.49 -34.87 -15.61
C ALA A 543 17.25 -34.13 -16.72
N LEU A 544 17.67 -32.88 -16.46
CA LEU A 544 18.52 -32.11 -17.37
C LEU A 544 19.89 -32.79 -17.57
N TYR A 545 20.51 -33.31 -16.51
CA TYR A 545 21.76 -34.06 -16.62
C TYR A 545 21.63 -35.33 -17.47
N VAL A 546 20.57 -36.12 -17.23
CA VAL A 546 20.29 -37.33 -18.01
C VAL A 546 20.12 -36.99 -19.50
N GLU A 547 19.37 -35.93 -19.79
CA GLU A 547 19.17 -35.43 -21.15
C GLU A 547 20.49 -35.06 -21.84
N LEU A 548 21.38 -34.33 -21.15
CA LEU A 548 22.69 -33.93 -21.69
C LEU A 548 23.61 -35.12 -22.00
N GLN A 549 23.40 -36.28 -21.35
CA GLN A 549 24.16 -37.50 -21.61
C GLN A 549 23.53 -38.42 -22.65
N SER A 550 22.22 -38.32 -22.86
CA SER A 550 21.51 -39.11 -23.85
C SER A 550 21.52 -38.43 -25.22
N PRO A 551 21.90 -39.14 -26.31
CA PRO A 551 21.80 -38.57 -27.65
C PRO A 551 20.32 -38.42 -28.07
N GLY A 552 19.85 -37.17 -28.22
CA GLY A 552 18.50 -36.83 -28.70
C GLY A 552 17.78 -35.80 -27.81
N ILE A 553 16.58 -35.35 -28.23
CA ILE A 553 15.62 -34.66 -27.33
C ILE A 553 14.70 -35.74 -26.76
N GLY A 554 14.80 -35.99 -25.47
CA GLY A 554 14.16 -37.09 -24.76
C GLY A 554 13.18 -36.64 -23.68
N ILE A 555 12.77 -37.62 -22.88
CA ILE A 555 11.87 -37.45 -21.74
C ILE A 555 12.53 -36.60 -20.64
N GLY A 556 13.87 -36.59 -20.55
CA GLY A 556 14.63 -35.82 -19.56
C GLY A 556 14.45 -34.31 -19.73
N GLY A 557 14.57 -33.81 -20.96
CA GLY A 557 14.36 -32.40 -21.29
C GLY A 557 12.93 -31.92 -20.98
N PHE A 558 11.92 -32.73 -21.31
CA PHE A 558 10.53 -32.42 -20.96
C PHE A 558 10.29 -32.40 -19.44
N CYS A 559 10.79 -33.41 -18.71
CA CYS A 559 10.68 -33.46 -17.25
C CYS A 559 11.38 -32.26 -16.60
N ALA A 560 12.58 -31.89 -17.05
CA ALA A 560 13.28 -30.71 -16.57
C ALA A 560 12.48 -29.43 -16.81
N ALA A 561 11.94 -29.25 -18.02
CA ALA A 561 11.11 -28.10 -18.36
C ALA A 561 9.86 -28.01 -17.47
N VAL A 562 9.14 -29.12 -17.26
CA VAL A 562 7.96 -29.15 -16.37
C VAL A 562 8.35 -28.80 -14.93
N CYS A 563 9.44 -29.36 -14.39
CA CYS A 563 9.90 -29.06 -13.05
C CYS A 563 10.27 -27.57 -12.88
N PHE A 564 11.00 -26.99 -13.82
CA PHE A 564 11.36 -25.56 -13.76
C PHE A 564 10.13 -24.66 -13.95
N ILE A 565 9.22 -24.98 -14.87
CA ILE A 565 7.96 -24.23 -15.06
C ILE A 565 7.16 -24.24 -13.76
N ILE A 566 6.96 -25.40 -13.11
CA ILE A 566 6.22 -25.48 -11.85
C ILE A 566 6.93 -24.70 -10.74
N PHE A 567 8.26 -24.79 -10.66
CA PHE A 567 9.05 -24.02 -9.70
C PHE A 567 8.85 -22.50 -9.86
N PHE A 568 9.08 -21.96 -11.07
CA PHE A 568 8.92 -20.53 -11.32
C PHE A 568 7.46 -20.08 -11.19
N TRP A 569 6.51 -20.88 -11.67
CA TRP A 569 5.08 -20.61 -11.53
C TRP A 569 4.67 -20.53 -10.05
N SER A 570 5.14 -21.46 -9.22
CA SER A 570 4.87 -21.45 -7.79
C SER A 570 5.45 -20.21 -7.09
N ARG A 571 6.66 -19.79 -7.46
CA ARG A 571 7.30 -18.59 -6.91
C ARG A 571 6.63 -17.30 -7.38
N PHE A 572 6.16 -17.28 -8.61
CA PHE A 572 5.38 -16.16 -9.18
C PHE A 572 4.05 -15.99 -8.44
N LEU A 573 3.31 -17.09 -8.17
CA LEU A 573 2.08 -17.04 -7.36
C LEU A 573 2.32 -16.68 -5.89
N GLY A 574 3.48 -17.08 -5.35
CA GLY A 574 3.91 -16.70 -4.00
C GLY A 574 4.37 -15.25 -3.88
N GLY A 575 4.53 -14.52 -5.00
CA GLY A 575 4.99 -13.14 -5.02
C GLY A 575 6.50 -12.95 -4.80
N THR A 576 7.30 -14.02 -4.84
CA THR A 576 8.77 -13.95 -4.69
C THR A 576 9.52 -13.91 -6.02
N ALA A 577 8.83 -14.09 -7.15
CA ALA A 577 9.42 -14.02 -8.48
C ALA A 577 8.54 -13.17 -9.41
N ASP A 578 9.18 -12.41 -10.30
CA ASP A 578 8.56 -11.59 -11.32
C ASP A 578 9.09 -12.01 -12.72
N TRP A 579 8.81 -11.21 -13.75
CA TRP A 579 9.26 -11.46 -15.12
C TRP A 579 10.78 -11.44 -15.27
N LEU A 580 11.49 -10.70 -14.42
CA LEU A 580 12.95 -10.59 -14.48
C LEU A 580 13.61 -11.96 -14.35
N GLU A 581 13.21 -12.73 -13.33
CA GLU A 581 13.79 -14.02 -12.99
C GLU A 581 13.52 -15.04 -14.09
N VAL A 582 12.29 -15.05 -14.63
CA VAL A 582 11.89 -15.93 -15.73
C VAL A 582 12.67 -15.61 -17.01
N ILE A 583 12.80 -14.33 -17.36
CA ILE A 583 13.58 -13.91 -18.54
C ILE A 583 15.06 -14.25 -18.35
N LEU A 584 15.61 -14.03 -17.15
CA LEU A 584 17.00 -14.33 -16.84
C LEU A 584 17.30 -15.82 -16.95
N PHE A 585 16.40 -16.68 -16.46
CA PHE A 585 16.50 -18.14 -16.60
C PHE A 585 16.49 -18.56 -18.07
N LEU A 586 15.52 -18.09 -18.84
CA LEU A 586 15.38 -18.43 -20.26
C LEU A 586 16.59 -17.94 -21.09
N ALA A 587 17.08 -16.73 -20.81
CA ALA A 587 18.29 -16.20 -21.44
C ALA A 587 19.52 -17.05 -21.08
N GLY A 588 19.65 -17.47 -19.83
CA GLY A 588 20.71 -18.38 -19.38
C GLY A 588 20.69 -19.73 -20.09
N VAL A 589 19.50 -20.35 -20.21
CA VAL A 589 19.30 -21.59 -20.97
C VAL A 589 19.64 -21.40 -22.45
N CYS A 590 19.22 -20.30 -23.06
CA CYS A 590 19.56 -19.98 -24.45
C CYS A 590 21.08 -19.87 -24.67
N PHE A 591 21.82 -19.23 -23.76
CA PHE A 591 23.28 -19.15 -23.85
C PHE A 591 23.95 -20.51 -23.69
N LEU A 592 23.45 -21.37 -22.80
CA LEU A 592 23.92 -22.76 -22.70
C LEU A 592 23.68 -23.53 -24.00
N LEU A 593 22.52 -23.37 -24.64
CA LEU A 593 22.21 -24.02 -25.91
C LEU A 593 23.09 -23.50 -27.06
N ILE A 594 23.33 -22.18 -27.12
CA ILE A 594 24.22 -21.58 -28.13
C ILE A 594 25.64 -22.13 -27.99
N GLU A 595 26.16 -22.23 -26.77
CA GLU A 595 27.47 -22.83 -26.53
C GLU A 595 27.51 -24.29 -27.01
N ILE A 596 26.49 -25.09 -26.67
CA ILE A 596 26.44 -26.52 -27.01
C ILE A 596 26.33 -26.75 -28.54
N PHE A 597 25.49 -25.97 -29.24
CA PHE A 597 25.15 -26.22 -30.65
C PHE A 597 25.89 -25.37 -31.67
N VAL A 598 26.32 -24.16 -31.30
CA VAL A 598 26.84 -23.16 -32.26
C VAL A 598 28.35 -22.94 -32.08
N LEU A 599 28.85 -22.93 -30.85
CA LEU A 599 30.23 -22.56 -30.53
C LEU A 599 31.01 -23.75 -29.96
N PRO A 600 31.78 -24.50 -30.77
CA PRO A 600 32.63 -25.56 -30.25
C PRO A 600 33.78 -24.97 -29.40
N GLY A 601 33.63 -24.98 -28.08
CA GLY A 601 34.58 -24.48 -27.08
C GLY A 601 34.01 -24.57 -25.66
N PHE A 602 34.83 -24.31 -24.63
CA PHE A 602 34.35 -24.02 -23.26
C PHE A 602 34.56 -22.52 -23.04
N GLY A 603 33.48 -21.75 -23.10
CA GLY A 603 33.51 -20.31 -23.33
C GLY A 603 32.70 -19.48 -22.31
N ILE A 604 32.67 -18.18 -22.59
CA ILE A 604 31.99 -17.15 -21.80
C ILE A 604 30.47 -17.38 -21.80
N PHE A 605 29.89 -17.89 -22.90
CA PHE A 605 28.46 -18.17 -22.98
C PHE A 605 28.03 -19.35 -22.10
N GLY A 606 28.85 -20.41 -22.00
CA GLY A 606 28.58 -21.52 -21.10
C GLY A 606 28.61 -21.13 -19.61
N LEU A 607 29.69 -20.48 -19.18
CA LEU A 607 29.83 -20.00 -17.80
C LEU A 607 28.82 -18.90 -17.46
N GLY A 608 28.62 -17.95 -18.37
CA GLY A 608 27.65 -16.85 -18.22
C GLY A 608 26.22 -17.37 -18.15
N GLY A 609 25.84 -18.27 -19.07
CA GLY A 609 24.52 -18.89 -19.09
C GLY A 609 24.23 -19.70 -17.83
N GLY A 610 25.21 -20.49 -17.36
CA GLY A 610 25.11 -21.22 -16.09
C GLY A 610 24.95 -20.29 -14.90
N LEU A 611 25.73 -19.19 -14.82
CA LEU A 611 25.60 -18.20 -13.77
C LEU A 611 24.22 -17.51 -13.79
N MET A 612 23.69 -17.18 -14.98
CA MET A 612 22.35 -16.61 -15.13
C MET A 612 21.26 -17.57 -14.65
N VAL A 613 21.37 -18.86 -14.96
CA VAL A 613 20.42 -19.87 -14.45
C VAL A 613 20.48 -19.94 -12.92
N LEU A 614 21.68 -20.04 -12.32
CA LEU A 614 21.81 -20.10 -10.87
C LEU A 614 21.30 -18.81 -10.20
N ALA A 615 21.65 -17.65 -10.76
CA ALA A 615 21.18 -16.35 -10.27
C ALA A 615 19.64 -16.25 -10.34
N SER A 616 19.03 -16.70 -11.44
CA SER A 616 17.56 -16.66 -11.59
C SER A 616 16.84 -17.51 -10.54
N ILE A 617 17.38 -18.67 -10.16
CA ILE A 617 16.77 -19.56 -9.16
C ILE A 617 16.90 -18.96 -7.75
N VAL A 618 18.05 -18.34 -7.45
CA VAL A 618 18.26 -17.63 -6.18
C VAL A 618 17.33 -16.43 -6.08
N LEU A 619 17.28 -15.60 -7.14
CA LEU A 619 16.41 -14.44 -7.20
C LEU A 619 14.94 -14.83 -7.13
N ALA A 620 14.49 -15.88 -7.81
CA ALA A 620 13.10 -16.35 -7.70
C ALA A 620 12.71 -16.81 -6.28
N SER A 621 13.70 -17.05 -5.41
CA SER A 621 13.49 -17.48 -4.04
C SER A 621 13.53 -16.32 -3.02
N GLN A 622 13.69 -15.07 -3.46
CA GLN A 622 13.81 -13.89 -2.60
C GLN A 622 13.24 -12.63 -3.29
N THR A 623 12.87 -11.60 -2.54
CA THR A 623 12.22 -10.40 -3.11
C THR A 623 13.20 -9.26 -3.47
N PHE A 624 14.52 -9.50 -3.38
CA PHE A 624 15.56 -8.47 -3.57
C PHE A 624 16.73 -8.99 -4.40
N VAL A 625 17.52 -8.08 -4.99
CA VAL A 625 18.69 -8.44 -5.81
C VAL A 625 19.97 -8.54 -4.96
N LEU A 626 20.23 -7.53 -4.14
CA LEU A 626 21.39 -7.46 -3.24
C LEU A 626 20.89 -7.21 -1.81
N PRO A 627 21.36 -7.97 -0.81
CA PRO A 627 20.92 -7.79 0.57
C PRO A 627 21.44 -6.46 1.12
N GLN A 628 20.54 -5.64 1.62
CA GLN A 628 20.83 -4.37 2.29
C GLN A 628 20.53 -4.43 3.79
N THR A 629 19.65 -5.34 4.20
CA THR A 629 19.24 -5.55 5.59
C THR A 629 19.68 -6.92 6.12
N THR A 630 19.67 -7.07 7.45
CA THR A 630 20.03 -8.34 8.11
C THR A 630 19.04 -9.45 7.74
N ASP A 631 17.76 -9.13 7.61
CA ASP A 631 16.71 -10.11 7.24
C ASP A 631 16.86 -10.59 5.80
N GLN A 632 17.18 -9.67 4.88
CA GLN A 632 17.53 -10.03 3.50
C GLN A 632 18.78 -10.93 3.47
N LEU A 633 19.75 -10.72 4.37
CA LEU A 633 20.90 -11.61 4.46
C LEU A 633 20.51 -13.02 4.94
N GLU A 634 19.54 -13.15 5.84
CA GLU A 634 19.00 -14.47 6.26
C GLU A 634 18.21 -15.15 5.14
N GLN A 635 17.36 -14.41 4.43
CA GLN A 635 16.65 -14.91 3.26
C GLN A 635 17.62 -15.38 2.17
N LEU A 636 18.69 -14.63 1.90
CA LEU A 636 19.73 -15.03 0.95
C LEU A 636 20.40 -16.35 1.37
N LYS A 637 20.70 -16.54 2.67
CA LYS A 637 21.24 -17.81 3.18
C LYS A 637 20.24 -18.94 2.97
N GLY A 638 18.94 -18.70 3.18
CA GLY A 638 17.87 -19.65 2.92
C GLY A 638 17.78 -20.06 1.44
N SER A 639 17.78 -19.09 0.53
CA SER A 639 17.78 -19.32 -0.92
C SER A 639 19.01 -20.10 -1.38
N LEU A 640 20.19 -19.76 -0.84
CA LEU A 640 21.43 -20.48 -1.15
C LEU A 640 21.41 -21.90 -0.56
N PHE A 641 20.80 -22.11 0.61
CA PHE A 641 20.56 -23.42 1.18
C PHE A 641 19.67 -24.28 0.29
N ILE A 642 18.56 -23.74 -0.23
CA ILE A 642 17.68 -24.44 -1.17
C ILE A 642 18.46 -24.89 -2.40
N LEU A 643 19.24 -23.98 -3.01
CA LEU A 643 20.03 -24.29 -4.21
C LEU A 643 21.10 -25.35 -3.93
N THR A 644 21.83 -25.24 -2.83
CA THR A 644 22.89 -26.20 -2.46
C THR A 644 22.32 -27.56 -2.08
N ALA A 645 21.21 -27.60 -1.33
CA ALA A 645 20.48 -28.83 -1.01
C ALA A 645 19.96 -29.50 -2.29
N ALA A 646 19.41 -28.73 -3.23
CA ALA A 646 18.96 -29.23 -4.51
C ALA A 646 20.13 -29.78 -5.35
N GLY A 647 21.26 -29.09 -5.40
CA GLY A 647 22.46 -29.55 -6.10
C GLY A 647 22.98 -30.87 -5.55
N ILE A 648 23.14 -30.99 -4.22
CA ILE A 648 23.55 -32.23 -3.56
C ILE A 648 22.54 -33.35 -3.80
N GLY A 649 21.24 -33.06 -3.64
CA GLY A 649 20.17 -34.02 -3.89
C GLY A 649 20.15 -34.52 -5.34
N SER A 650 20.41 -33.64 -6.30
CA SER A 650 20.54 -33.98 -7.72
C SER A 650 21.72 -34.94 -7.96
N ILE A 651 22.88 -34.66 -7.37
CA ILE A 651 24.06 -35.54 -7.48
C ILE A 651 23.75 -36.92 -6.89
N VAL A 652 23.12 -36.98 -5.72
CA VAL A 652 22.72 -38.25 -5.09
C VAL A 652 21.74 -39.01 -5.98
N LEU A 653 20.73 -38.32 -6.52
CA LEU A 653 19.74 -38.91 -7.42
C LEU A 653 20.39 -39.43 -8.71
N ILE A 654 21.29 -38.65 -9.32
CA ILE A 654 22.05 -39.06 -10.51
C ILE A 654 22.89 -40.30 -10.23
N VAL A 655 23.65 -40.33 -9.13
CA VAL A 655 24.47 -41.49 -8.74
C VAL A 655 23.58 -42.73 -8.50
N MET A 656 22.40 -42.54 -7.90
CA MET A 656 21.43 -43.61 -7.69
C MET A 656 20.88 -44.12 -9.02
N ILE A 657 20.50 -43.24 -9.95
CA ILE A 657 20.03 -43.61 -11.30
C ILE A 657 21.12 -44.39 -12.03
N GLN A 658 22.37 -43.91 -12.03
CA GLN A 658 23.50 -44.60 -12.67
C GLN A 658 23.79 -45.97 -12.04
N ARG A 659 23.57 -46.11 -10.73
CA ARG A 659 23.80 -47.37 -10.00
C ARG A 659 22.70 -48.41 -10.27
N TRP A 660 21.45 -48.00 -10.46
CA TRP A 660 20.29 -48.89 -10.58
C TRP A 660 19.79 -49.07 -12.01
N LEU A 661 20.02 -48.12 -12.91
CA LEU A 661 19.73 -48.18 -14.36
C LEU A 661 21.02 -47.97 -15.19
N PRO A 662 22.00 -48.91 -15.13
CA PRO A 662 23.28 -48.77 -15.81
C PRO A 662 23.16 -48.76 -17.35
N THR A 663 22.05 -49.25 -17.90
CA THR A 663 21.80 -49.31 -19.36
C THR A 663 21.65 -47.94 -20.01
N LEU A 664 21.51 -46.86 -19.23
CA LEU A 664 21.49 -45.47 -19.71
C LEU A 664 22.90 -44.84 -19.78
N SER A 665 23.97 -45.57 -19.42
CA SER A 665 25.35 -45.07 -19.43
C SER A 665 26.07 -45.37 -20.76
N PRO A 666 26.56 -44.35 -21.51
CA PRO A 666 27.33 -44.55 -22.75
C PRO A 666 28.74 -45.12 -22.51
N ALA A 667 29.16 -45.24 -21.24
CA ALA A 667 30.43 -45.82 -20.86
C ALA A 667 30.54 -47.33 -21.18
N GLY A 668 29.42 -48.01 -21.41
CA GLY A 668 29.41 -49.41 -21.89
C GLY A 668 29.82 -49.50 -23.36
N GLU A 669 29.17 -48.73 -24.22
CA GLU A 669 29.38 -48.79 -25.68
C GLU A 669 30.72 -48.20 -26.12
N ALA A 670 31.19 -47.10 -25.51
CA ALA A 670 32.50 -46.54 -25.81
C ALA A 670 33.67 -47.46 -25.38
N ARG A 671 33.52 -48.20 -24.27
CA ARG A 671 34.49 -49.22 -23.85
C ARG A 671 34.45 -50.47 -24.72
N GLU A 672 33.28 -50.88 -25.19
CA GLU A 672 33.15 -52.04 -26.09
C GLU A 672 33.61 -51.74 -27.51
N ALA A 673 33.37 -50.53 -28.04
CA ALA A 673 33.89 -50.10 -29.34
C ALA A 673 35.42 -50.01 -29.35
N THR A 674 36.01 -49.41 -28.30
CA THR A 674 37.48 -49.34 -28.14
C THR A 674 38.11 -50.72 -27.94
N ARG A 675 37.39 -51.66 -27.30
CA ARG A 675 37.86 -53.04 -27.08
C ARG A 675 37.76 -53.89 -28.35
N HIS A 676 36.76 -53.66 -29.20
CA HIS A 676 36.63 -54.33 -30.50
C HIS A 676 37.66 -53.83 -31.53
N GLU A 677 38.01 -52.54 -31.54
CA GLU A 677 39.07 -52.01 -32.44
C GLU A 677 40.49 -52.46 -32.05
N ALA A 678 40.72 -52.81 -30.77
CA ALA A 678 42.02 -53.27 -30.28
C ALA A 678 42.27 -54.79 -30.49
N LEU A 679 41.26 -55.56 -30.93
CA LEU A 679 41.33 -57.02 -31.07
C LEU A 679 41.54 -57.52 -32.50
N VAL A 680 41.66 -56.62 -33.49
CA VAL A 680 41.97 -57.03 -34.87
C VAL A 680 43.49 -57.08 -35.05
N ASP A 681 44.04 -58.29 -34.99
CA ASP A 681 45.43 -58.57 -35.28
C ASP A 681 45.61 -58.74 -36.80
N TYR A 682 46.48 -57.92 -37.40
CA TYR A 682 46.77 -57.91 -38.84
C TYR A 682 48.15 -58.52 -39.14
N ASP A 683 48.78 -59.21 -38.18
CA ASP A 683 50.09 -59.85 -38.37
C ASP A 683 50.08 -60.86 -39.53
N ASP A 684 48.91 -61.40 -39.92
CA ASP A 684 48.75 -62.25 -41.10
C ASP A 684 49.00 -61.52 -42.44
N LEU A 685 48.97 -60.18 -42.44
CA LEU A 685 49.20 -59.36 -43.63
C LEU A 685 50.67 -58.96 -43.84
N LEU A 686 51.57 -59.20 -42.87
CA LEU A 686 52.99 -58.86 -42.99
C LEU A 686 53.63 -59.53 -44.22
N GLY A 687 54.26 -58.73 -45.09
CA GLY A 687 54.83 -59.20 -46.37
C GLY A 687 53.82 -59.46 -47.50
N SER A 688 52.52 -59.25 -47.25
CA SER A 688 51.49 -59.40 -48.28
C SER A 688 51.49 -58.21 -49.24
N ARG A 689 51.22 -58.49 -50.53
CA ARG A 689 51.07 -57.48 -51.58
C ARG A 689 49.61 -57.16 -51.83
N GLY A 690 49.32 -55.89 -52.05
CA GLY A 690 47.98 -55.38 -52.28
C GLY A 690 48.00 -54.16 -53.20
N VAL A 691 46.82 -53.60 -53.44
CA VAL A 691 46.65 -52.44 -54.32
C VAL A 691 45.95 -51.32 -53.56
N THR A 692 46.48 -50.10 -53.62
CA THR A 692 45.82 -48.92 -53.02
C THR A 692 44.49 -48.63 -53.71
N THR A 693 43.47 -48.33 -52.92
CA THR A 693 42.10 -48.08 -53.41
C THR A 693 41.68 -46.63 -53.22
N THR A 694 42.35 -45.93 -52.31
CA THR A 694 42.39 -44.47 -52.19
C THR A 694 43.83 -43.99 -52.34
N LYS A 695 44.01 -42.70 -52.60
CA LYS A 695 45.31 -42.06 -52.44
C LYS A 695 45.72 -42.13 -50.95
N LEU A 696 46.99 -42.42 -50.66
CA LEU A 696 47.53 -42.50 -49.31
C LEU A 696 48.33 -41.23 -49.00
N THR A 697 47.87 -40.40 -48.05
CA THR A 697 48.52 -39.13 -47.65
C THR A 697 48.36 -38.82 -46.15
N PRO A 698 49.15 -39.44 -45.24
CA PRO A 698 49.88 -40.69 -45.40
C PRO A 698 48.97 -41.92 -45.21
N SER A 699 47.72 -41.76 -44.74
CA SER A 699 46.77 -42.85 -44.56
C SER A 699 45.76 -42.96 -45.70
N GLY A 700 45.18 -44.14 -45.85
CA GLY A 700 44.07 -44.44 -46.76
C GLY A 700 43.81 -45.94 -46.80
N LYS A 701 43.15 -46.45 -47.85
CA LYS A 701 42.73 -47.85 -47.94
C LYS A 701 43.49 -48.61 -49.01
N ALA A 702 43.96 -49.81 -48.69
CA ALA A 702 44.49 -50.75 -49.66
C ALA A 702 43.75 -52.09 -49.57
N ARG A 703 43.71 -52.80 -50.69
CA ARG A 703 43.10 -54.13 -50.80
C ARG A 703 44.20 -55.18 -50.86
N PHE A 704 44.21 -56.07 -49.87
CA PHE A 704 45.07 -57.26 -49.82
C PHE A 704 44.16 -58.48 -49.98
N ASP A 705 44.38 -59.25 -51.03
CA ASP A 705 43.47 -60.30 -51.50
C ASP A 705 42.01 -59.78 -51.63
N ASN A 706 41.12 -60.24 -50.75
CA ASN A 706 39.71 -59.86 -50.69
C ASN A 706 39.36 -58.94 -49.50
N ARG A 707 40.36 -58.47 -48.74
CA ARG A 707 40.17 -57.62 -47.55
C ARG A 707 40.53 -56.17 -47.84
N TRP A 708 39.70 -55.26 -47.34
CA TRP A 708 39.95 -53.81 -47.38
C TRP A 708 40.50 -53.40 -46.03
N VAL A 709 41.70 -52.81 -46.02
CA VAL A 709 42.42 -52.49 -44.79
C VAL A 709 42.86 -51.04 -44.84
N ASP A 710 42.70 -50.35 -43.71
CA ASP A 710 43.25 -49.00 -43.53
C ASP A 710 44.77 -49.12 -43.33
N VAL A 711 45.51 -48.48 -44.21
CA VAL A 711 46.97 -48.54 -44.27
C VAL A 711 47.58 -47.15 -44.20
N ILE A 712 48.83 -47.11 -43.75
CA ILE A 712 49.65 -45.90 -43.66
C ILE A 712 50.89 -46.10 -44.56
N ALA A 713 51.09 -45.19 -45.51
CA ALA A 713 52.28 -45.16 -46.35
C ALA A 713 53.51 -44.84 -45.48
N ASP A 714 54.52 -45.70 -45.55
CA ASP A 714 55.84 -45.53 -44.92
C ASP A 714 56.81 -44.72 -45.82
N CYS A 715 56.24 -43.88 -46.70
CA CYS A 715 56.96 -43.07 -47.68
C CYS A 715 56.12 -41.84 -48.09
N GLU A 716 56.54 -41.15 -49.15
CA GLU A 716 55.74 -40.10 -49.78
C GLU A 716 54.39 -40.61 -50.28
N ALA A 717 53.49 -39.68 -50.60
CA ALA A 717 52.12 -39.96 -50.99
C ALA A 717 52.02 -41.01 -52.11
N LEU A 718 51.19 -42.03 -51.91
CA LEU A 718 50.94 -43.07 -52.91
C LEU A 718 49.61 -42.82 -53.60
N GLU A 719 49.61 -42.81 -54.93
CA GLU A 719 48.39 -42.64 -55.72
C GLU A 719 47.49 -43.88 -55.63
N LYS A 720 46.22 -43.71 -56.01
CA LYS A 720 45.26 -44.81 -56.12
C LYS A 720 45.69 -45.81 -57.20
N ASN A 721 45.42 -47.10 -56.98
CA ASN A 721 45.79 -48.23 -57.84
C ASN A 721 47.31 -48.51 -57.93
N CYS A 722 48.07 -48.16 -56.89
CA CYS A 722 49.48 -48.49 -56.77
C CYS A 722 49.67 -49.83 -56.05
N GLU A 723 50.57 -50.70 -56.53
CA GLU A 723 50.93 -51.93 -55.82
C GLU A 723 51.80 -51.62 -54.60
N VAL A 724 51.42 -52.17 -53.46
CA VAL A 724 52.05 -51.92 -52.16
C VAL A 724 52.24 -53.22 -51.39
N GLU A 725 53.30 -53.29 -50.60
CA GLU A 725 53.60 -54.41 -49.70
C GLU A 725 53.55 -53.94 -48.25
N VAL A 726 53.02 -54.80 -47.36
CA VAL A 726 52.96 -54.51 -45.93
C VAL A 726 54.35 -54.70 -45.32
N VAL A 727 54.94 -53.59 -44.85
CA VAL A 727 56.30 -53.56 -44.28
C VAL A 727 56.31 -53.68 -42.76
N ALA A 728 55.21 -53.31 -42.09
CA ALA A 728 55.08 -53.47 -40.65
C ALA A 728 53.61 -53.48 -40.22
N VAL A 729 53.30 -54.26 -39.19
CA VAL A 729 52.02 -54.22 -38.48
C VAL A 729 52.31 -53.80 -37.04
N ARG A 730 51.59 -52.80 -36.54
CA ARG A 730 51.70 -52.32 -35.15
C ARG A 730 50.31 -52.24 -34.55
N GLY A 731 49.87 -53.34 -33.94
CA GLY A 731 48.50 -53.48 -33.45
C GLY A 731 47.51 -53.37 -34.61
N ASN A 732 46.57 -52.44 -34.53
CA ASN A 732 45.57 -52.21 -35.58
C ASN A 732 46.04 -51.31 -36.73
N ARG A 733 47.34 -50.98 -36.83
CA ARG A 733 47.91 -50.14 -37.89
C ARG A 733 48.81 -50.93 -38.83
N VAL A 734 48.49 -50.89 -40.12
CA VAL A 734 49.24 -51.57 -41.18
C VAL A 734 50.03 -50.53 -41.98
N PHE A 735 51.36 -50.69 -42.02
CA PHE A 735 52.26 -49.81 -42.77
C PHE A 735 52.64 -50.44 -44.10
N VAL A 736 52.61 -49.65 -45.17
CA VAL A 736 52.82 -50.13 -46.54
C VAL A 736 53.85 -49.30 -47.30
N ARG A 737 54.54 -49.93 -48.23
CA ARG A 737 55.50 -49.28 -49.14
C ARG A 737 55.23 -49.74 -50.59
N PRO A 738 55.46 -48.90 -51.62
CA PRO A 738 55.29 -49.31 -53.01
C PRO A 738 56.20 -50.49 -53.35
N VAL A 739 55.65 -51.43 -54.12
CA VAL A 739 56.42 -52.51 -54.75
C VAL A 739 57.08 -51.93 -56.00
N THR A 740 58.40 -51.78 -55.99
CA THR A 740 59.20 -51.37 -57.16
C THR A 740 59.20 -52.41 -58.26
#